data_AF-A0A524EWJ0-F1
#
_entry.id   AF-A0A524EWJ0-F1
#
_cell.length_a   1.000
_cell.length_b   1.000
_cell.length_c   1.000
_cell.angle_alpha   90.00
_cell.angle_beta   90.00
_cell.angle_gamma   90.00
#
_symmetry.space_group_name_H-M   'P 1'
#
loop_
_entity.id
_entity.type
_entity.pdbx_description
1 polymer ?
#
loop_
_entity_poly.entity_id
_entity_poly.type
_entity_poly.pdbx_seq_one_letter_code
_entity_poly.pdbx_strand_id
1 'polypeptide(L)'
;MKKIIRSLIFGSFLLLSISFFMVLFLFSLSINFLILLQDWTFYAMLILFLIIIEEFIRWVKQGSRSEMSDLVAILFFFFLIFFFTKDIFTSIIGAFSVYLWFGIFELKEYPVLNKLLIISLVTYNLIFISGIISNYLHNPFIFNTSFAFSFWVILGLGFILFGRKYIVIWRFMSPEYLTLLLYIIAWLAVVFINQYTPLNFISQNPLDLSNLRPFDFFLNIYFILILVNWLIYFLSGPLLDKLLGIKRLKDDNLINIINNVKSDMGIKKRVKIGIGNYPILNAMAYGSFLDRRIALIAEDETLIPQDELKGIVAHEFAHSKKNHTLIITLITSIDLIIRMLLGFPATFYDYTFGDPQIPFFSFFLINIAIYILIYIFVRFLEGKADLYAKKRGYGKELVKALYNLESFYATGRQIGLNTMLLCDEKINREHQILNYIETAEYIYSSLIEPSRLSLLSNFLNSHPPTYYRVASILGEGLTPSKEAFLPLICLKKSKIKKYGKKFESVREKFEQIATQKFSQFFEIENISDLLNKLNRKELFELDINKDFLFKNKLNNKFILGRLRDVYFNDSICEIDAFTVYDIKNEREIHLKSKLYQKTRVFMDGLYFLDKKTPLILKDIELNENYDDANYVFVKEDNSLFKMKIKDIKLPNSIQILNNFIDHDVFFKNKGKTQIFHCSGIKFNGSYGDIEIKLTNIYSKEQNRLMHLKVKDLIIRPRNIFIVIGKNKLFRESEIDIIKWLIEKQCRVFIFLKKPVNNLEIGYVSSLIYGQKEATESLDVNSISIFNIFGQKLTIPYKSIEIISFESETAFIQRKKDTSFLSKIGYKIQKRIKPQKIIYLNKL
;
A
#
# COMPACT_ATOMS: atom_id res chain seq x y z
N MET A 1 -0.25 27.23 -12.48
CA MET A 1 -0.31 27.76 -13.86
C MET A 1 -1.47 28.72 -14.00
N LYS A 2 -1.22 29.92 -14.55
CA LYS A 2 -2.28 30.91 -14.84
C LYS A 2 -3.31 30.31 -15.82
N LYS A 3 -4.56 30.78 -15.76
CA LYS A 3 -5.66 30.26 -16.59
C LYS A 3 -5.34 30.32 -18.09
N ILE A 4 -4.72 31.41 -18.55
CA ILE A 4 -4.32 31.62 -19.95
C ILE A 4 -3.40 30.49 -20.44
N ILE A 5 -2.35 30.16 -19.68
CA ILE A 5 -1.41 29.09 -20.04
C ILE A 5 -2.13 27.74 -20.10
N ARG A 6 -3.03 27.47 -19.15
CA ARG A 6 -3.84 26.23 -19.17
C ARG A 6 -4.74 26.15 -20.40
N SER A 7 -5.38 27.27 -20.76
CA SER A 7 -6.21 27.36 -21.98
C SER A 7 -5.39 27.18 -23.26
N LEU A 8 -4.18 27.75 -23.34
CA LEU A 8 -3.26 27.56 -24.46
C LEU A 8 -2.85 26.10 -24.63
N ILE A 9 -2.50 25.42 -23.51
CA ILE A 9 -2.18 23.99 -23.52
C ILE A 9 -3.38 23.17 -23.98
N PHE A 10 -4.59 23.49 -23.52
CA PHE A 10 -5.79 22.81 -23.97
C PHE A 10 -6.08 23.06 -25.46
N GLY A 11 -5.89 24.29 -25.95
CA GLY A 11 -6.01 24.60 -27.38
C GLY A 11 -5.01 23.83 -28.23
N SER A 12 -3.75 23.75 -27.78
CA SER A 12 -2.72 22.94 -28.42
C SER A 12 -3.06 21.45 -28.42
N PHE A 13 -3.55 20.91 -27.29
CA PHE A 13 -4.02 19.53 -27.21
C PHE A 13 -5.16 19.24 -28.20
N LEU A 14 -6.14 20.14 -28.31
CA LEU A 14 -7.24 20.00 -29.27
C LEU A 14 -6.73 20.05 -30.72
N LEU A 15 -5.88 21.00 -31.07
CA LEU A 15 -5.30 21.09 -32.43
C LEU A 15 -4.51 19.83 -32.80
N LEU A 16 -3.66 19.35 -31.88
CA LEU A 16 -2.91 18.10 -32.06
C LEU A 16 -3.84 16.90 -32.22
N SER A 17 -4.90 16.83 -31.41
CA SER A 17 -5.87 15.75 -31.50
C SER A 17 -6.66 15.77 -32.81
N ILE A 18 -7.08 16.94 -33.29
CA ILE A 18 -7.78 17.10 -34.56
C ILE A 18 -6.85 16.68 -35.71
N SER A 19 -5.61 17.16 -35.71
CA SER A 19 -4.62 16.76 -36.70
C SER A 19 -4.41 15.23 -36.69
N PHE A 20 -4.30 14.63 -35.50
CA PHE A 20 -4.17 13.19 -35.34
C PHE A 20 -5.38 12.42 -35.89
N PHE A 21 -6.60 12.82 -35.53
CA PHE A 21 -7.82 12.18 -36.04
C PHE A 21 -8.02 12.39 -37.55
N MET A 22 -7.59 13.53 -38.11
CA MET A 22 -7.62 13.77 -39.55
C MET A 22 -6.63 12.86 -40.28
N VAL A 23 -5.41 12.68 -39.75
CA VAL A 23 -4.44 11.70 -40.28
C VAL A 23 -4.99 10.28 -40.19
N LEU A 24 -5.61 9.91 -39.06
CA LEU A 24 -6.24 8.61 -38.87
C LEU A 24 -7.41 8.41 -39.84
N PHE A 25 -8.20 9.44 -40.09
CA PHE A 25 -9.29 9.42 -41.07
C PHE A 25 -8.76 9.24 -42.50
N LEU A 26 -7.73 9.99 -42.88
CA LEU A 26 -7.05 9.84 -44.17
C LEU A 26 -6.44 8.44 -44.35
N PHE A 27 -5.87 7.87 -43.29
CA PHE A 27 -5.37 6.50 -43.28
C PHE A 27 -6.49 5.46 -43.28
N SER A 28 -7.66 5.77 -42.71
CA SER A 28 -8.85 4.91 -42.76
C SER A 28 -9.59 4.98 -44.08
N LEU A 29 -9.24 5.90 -44.98
CA LEU A 29 -9.71 5.92 -46.37
C LEU A 29 -8.88 4.98 -47.25
N SER A 30 -7.63 4.67 -46.87
CA SER A 30 -6.81 3.66 -47.54
C SER A 30 -7.07 2.24 -47.03
N ILE A 31 -7.53 2.11 -45.78
CA ILE A 31 -8.01 0.85 -45.18
C ILE A 31 -9.54 0.78 -45.34
N ASN A 32 -10.13 -0.40 -45.51
CA ASN A 32 -11.58 -0.52 -45.69
C ASN A 32 -12.32 0.04 -44.45
N PHE A 33 -13.02 1.19 -44.58
CA PHE A 33 -13.69 1.91 -43.48
C PHE A 33 -14.65 1.03 -42.66
N LEU A 34 -15.23 0.00 -43.28
CA LEU A 34 -16.07 -0.99 -42.61
C LEU A 34 -15.34 -1.74 -41.49
N ILE A 35 -14.05 -2.02 -41.66
CA ILE A 35 -13.22 -2.75 -40.68
C ILE A 35 -13.02 -1.89 -39.43
N LEU A 36 -12.80 -0.59 -39.60
CA LEU A 36 -12.63 0.35 -38.50
C LEU A 36 -13.91 0.48 -37.65
N LEU A 37 -15.09 0.45 -38.29
CA LEU A 37 -16.39 0.47 -37.60
C LEU A 37 -16.75 -0.86 -36.92
N GLN A 38 -16.08 -1.97 -37.25
CA GLN A 38 -16.27 -3.23 -36.54
C GLN A 38 -15.33 -3.37 -35.34
N ASP A 39 -14.33 -2.51 -35.22
CA ASP A 39 -13.32 -2.57 -34.18
C ASP A 39 -13.79 -1.90 -32.87
N TRP A 40 -14.11 -2.71 -31.87
CA TRP A 40 -14.53 -2.23 -30.56
C TRP A 40 -13.49 -1.34 -29.87
N THR A 41 -12.20 -1.50 -30.19
CA THR A 41 -11.11 -0.72 -29.57
C THR A 41 -11.11 0.72 -30.04
N PHE A 42 -11.56 0.98 -31.28
CA PHE A 42 -11.76 2.32 -31.82
C PHE A 42 -12.82 3.08 -31.02
N TYR A 43 -13.96 2.45 -30.76
CA TYR A 43 -15.02 3.05 -29.95
C TYR A 43 -14.60 3.29 -28.50
N ALA A 44 -13.87 2.34 -27.89
CA ALA A 44 -13.33 2.51 -26.55
C ALA A 44 -12.38 3.73 -26.45
N MET A 45 -11.47 3.86 -27.42
CA MET A 45 -10.56 5.00 -27.53
C MET A 45 -11.34 6.32 -27.70
N LEU A 46 -12.35 6.37 -28.58
CA LEU A 46 -13.15 7.58 -28.82
C LEU A 46 -13.93 8.02 -27.58
N ILE A 47 -14.56 7.08 -26.86
CA ILE A 47 -15.24 7.36 -25.59
C ILE A 47 -14.25 7.94 -24.57
N LEU A 48 -13.07 7.35 -24.43
CA LEU A 48 -12.04 7.82 -23.51
C LEU A 48 -11.45 9.17 -23.90
N PHE A 49 -11.34 9.45 -25.19
CA PHE A 49 -10.94 10.76 -25.71
C PHE A 49 -11.91 11.86 -25.28
N LEU A 50 -13.23 11.61 -25.40
CA LEU A 50 -14.27 12.54 -24.91
C LEU A 50 -14.17 12.76 -23.39
N ILE A 51 -13.90 11.70 -22.62
CA ILE A 51 -13.70 11.80 -21.17
C ILE A 51 -12.45 12.63 -20.85
N ILE A 52 -11.35 12.46 -21.59
CA ILE A 52 -10.14 13.28 -21.42
C ILE A 52 -10.40 14.75 -21.72
N ILE A 53 -11.15 15.06 -22.79
CA ILE A 53 -11.52 16.44 -23.09
C ILE A 53 -12.29 17.05 -21.92
N GLU A 54 -13.23 16.29 -21.33
CA GLU A 54 -13.97 16.73 -20.14
C GLU A 54 -13.01 17.02 -18.98
N GLU A 55 -12.08 16.13 -18.67
CA GLU A 55 -11.07 16.31 -17.62
C GLU A 55 -10.18 17.54 -17.87
N PHE A 56 -9.74 17.77 -19.11
CA PHE A 56 -8.96 18.96 -19.48
C PHE A 56 -9.77 20.25 -19.32
N ILE A 57 -11.03 20.28 -19.79
CA ILE A 57 -11.93 21.44 -19.61
C ILE A 57 -12.10 21.73 -18.11
N ARG A 58 -12.23 20.68 -17.28
CA ARG A 58 -12.29 20.84 -15.82
C ARG A 58 -11.01 21.42 -15.26
N TRP A 59 -9.85 20.89 -15.66
CA TRP A 59 -8.55 21.40 -15.24
C TRP A 59 -8.34 22.87 -15.63
N VAL A 60 -8.74 23.28 -16.83
CA VAL A 60 -8.70 24.69 -17.29
C VAL A 60 -9.65 25.57 -16.48
N LYS A 61 -10.86 25.09 -16.15
CA LYS A 61 -11.83 25.86 -15.36
C LYS A 61 -11.44 25.96 -13.88
N GLN A 62 -10.87 24.90 -13.30
CA GLN A 62 -10.69 24.76 -11.84
C GLN A 62 -9.27 25.03 -11.35
N GLY A 63 -8.25 24.85 -12.18
CA GLY A 63 -6.85 25.04 -11.75
C GLY A 63 -6.24 23.87 -11.01
N SER A 64 -7.02 22.83 -10.76
CA SER A 64 -6.58 21.54 -10.20
C SER A 64 -7.07 20.41 -11.08
N ARG A 65 -6.31 19.31 -11.13
CA ARG A 65 -6.78 18.06 -11.74
C ARG A 65 -7.90 17.44 -10.88
N SER A 66 -8.71 16.58 -11.49
CA SER A 66 -9.71 15.81 -10.74
C SER A 66 -9.05 14.65 -9.99
N GLU A 67 -9.77 14.03 -9.06
CA GLU A 67 -9.23 12.91 -8.27
C GLU A 67 -8.99 11.64 -9.11
N MET A 68 -9.63 11.54 -10.28
CA MET A 68 -9.57 10.36 -11.15
C MET A 68 -8.86 10.65 -12.48
N SER A 69 -8.30 11.84 -12.67
CA SER A 69 -7.69 12.25 -13.95
C SER A 69 -6.57 11.32 -14.40
N ASP A 70 -5.79 10.81 -13.43
CA ASP A 70 -4.62 9.98 -13.72
C ASP A 70 -5.06 8.61 -14.25
N LEU A 71 -6.11 8.03 -13.67
CA LEU A 71 -6.74 6.80 -14.17
C LEU A 71 -7.32 7.00 -15.59
N VAL A 72 -8.00 8.13 -15.83
CA VAL A 72 -8.52 8.46 -17.16
C VAL A 72 -7.38 8.53 -18.18
N ALA A 73 -6.29 9.22 -17.85
CA ALA A 73 -5.14 9.38 -18.73
C ALA A 73 -4.51 8.01 -19.06
N ILE A 74 -4.27 7.18 -18.05
CA ILE A 74 -3.72 5.83 -18.24
C ILE A 74 -4.64 4.98 -19.12
N LEU A 75 -5.96 4.98 -18.85
CA LEU A 75 -6.92 4.21 -19.66
C LEU A 75 -6.96 4.69 -21.11
N PHE A 76 -6.98 6.00 -21.34
CA PHE A 76 -6.95 6.55 -22.69
C PHE A 76 -5.68 6.15 -23.45
N PHE A 77 -4.50 6.36 -22.87
CA PHE A 77 -3.25 6.00 -23.53
C PHE A 77 -3.16 4.49 -23.78
N PHE A 78 -3.68 3.67 -22.86
CA PHE A 78 -3.79 2.23 -23.06
C PHE A 78 -4.62 1.90 -24.30
N PHE A 79 -5.85 2.41 -24.41
CA PHE A 79 -6.72 2.10 -25.55
C PHE A 79 -6.26 2.77 -26.85
N LEU A 80 -5.61 3.93 -26.78
CA LEU A 80 -4.97 4.58 -27.93
C LEU A 80 -3.87 3.69 -28.51
N ILE A 81 -2.95 3.21 -27.67
CA ILE A 81 -1.85 2.35 -28.11
C ILE A 81 -2.39 0.97 -28.53
N PHE A 82 -3.37 0.43 -27.82
CA PHE A 82 -3.98 -0.87 -28.12
C PHE A 82 -4.70 -0.86 -29.46
N PHE A 83 -5.33 0.27 -29.82
CA PHE A 83 -5.97 0.43 -31.10
C PHE A 83 -4.97 0.22 -32.26
N PHE A 84 -3.75 0.79 -32.20
CA PHE A 84 -2.74 0.63 -33.25
C PHE A 84 -1.94 -0.66 -33.19
N THR A 85 -1.59 -1.10 -31.98
CA THR A 85 -0.66 -2.23 -31.80
C THR A 85 -1.37 -3.58 -31.75
N LYS A 86 -2.65 -3.61 -31.32
CA LYS A 86 -3.38 -4.83 -30.95
C LYS A 86 -2.66 -5.71 -29.93
N ASP A 87 -1.62 -5.16 -29.28
CA ASP A 87 -0.85 -5.84 -28.26
C ASP A 87 -1.15 -5.24 -26.89
N ILE A 88 -1.70 -6.07 -26.01
CA ILE A 88 -2.08 -5.68 -24.66
C ILE A 88 -0.84 -5.21 -23.88
N PHE A 89 0.31 -5.86 -24.08
CA PHE A 89 1.47 -5.63 -23.24
C PHE A 89 2.18 -4.31 -23.57
N THR A 90 2.43 -4.04 -24.86
CA THR A 90 2.93 -2.75 -25.35
C THR A 90 2.01 -1.61 -24.94
N SER A 91 0.69 -1.86 -24.92
CA SER A 91 -0.31 -0.87 -24.49
C SER A 91 -0.25 -0.55 -23.01
N ILE A 92 -0.09 -1.55 -22.14
CA ILE A 92 0.08 -1.34 -20.69
C ILE A 92 1.35 -0.54 -20.44
N ILE A 93 2.49 -0.99 -20.97
CA ILE A 93 3.79 -0.35 -20.72
C ILE A 93 3.82 1.06 -21.30
N GLY A 94 3.31 1.26 -22.51
CA GLY A 94 3.24 2.56 -23.14
C GLY A 94 2.35 3.55 -22.38
N ALA A 95 1.18 3.11 -21.89
CA ALA A 95 0.31 3.95 -21.08
C ALA A 95 1.00 4.43 -19.80
N PHE A 96 1.67 3.53 -19.07
CA PHE A 96 2.45 3.91 -17.90
C PHE A 96 3.67 4.77 -18.26
N SER A 97 4.35 4.49 -19.37
CA SER A 97 5.50 5.26 -19.83
C SER A 97 5.15 6.73 -20.07
N VAL A 98 4.05 6.97 -20.80
CA VAL A 98 3.54 8.34 -21.05
C VAL A 98 3.12 9.00 -19.75
N TYR A 99 2.47 8.27 -18.84
CA TYR A 99 2.05 8.79 -17.54
C TYR A 99 3.24 9.19 -16.64
N LEU A 100 4.32 8.39 -16.63
CA LEU A 100 5.49 8.62 -15.78
C LEU A 100 6.21 9.94 -16.10
N TRP A 101 6.15 10.43 -17.34
CA TRP A 101 6.66 11.76 -17.71
C TRP A 101 6.04 12.87 -16.87
N PHE A 102 4.72 12.81 -16.65
CA PHE A 102 4.01 13.76 -15.79
C PHE A 102 4.35 13.54 -14.31
N GLY A 103 4.45 12.28 -13.89
CA GLY A 103 4.79 11.91 -12.51
C GLY A 103 6.16 12.44 -12.06
N ILE A 104 7.17 12.40 -12.92
CA ILE A 104 8.53 12.93 -12.61
C ILE A 104 8.49 14.44 -12.37
N PHE A 105 7.75 15.18 -13.18
CA PHE A 105 7.62 16.62 -13.00
C PHE A 105 6.88 16.97 -11.71
N GLU A 106 5.81 16.23 -11.39
CA GLU A 106 5.03 16.44 -10.18
C GLU A 106 5.86 16.13 -8.92
N LEU A 107 6.54 14.98 -8.91
CA LEU A 107 7.23 14.45 -7.76
C LEU A 107 8.71 14.87 -7.68
N LYS A 108 9.14 15.88 -8.45
CA LYS A 108 10.51 16.43 -8.44
C LYS A 108 11.05 16.78 -7.05
N GLU A 109 10.18 17.15 -6.12
CA GLU A 109 10.55 17.53 -4.75
C GLU A 109 10.73 16.32 -3.82
N TYR A 110 10.37 15.11 -4.26
CA TYR A 110 10.53 13.87 -3.48
C TYR A 110 11.85 13.22 -3.86
N PRO A 111 12.91 13.32 -3.05
CA PRO A 111 14.27 12.98 -3.48
C PRO A 111 14.45 11.51 -3.88
N VAL A 112 13.81 10.59 -3.16
CA VAL A 112 13.87 9.16 -3.43
C VAL A 112 12.87 8.76 -4.52
N LEU A 113 11.61 9.18 -4.38
CA LEU A 113 10.54 8.79 -5.29
C LEU A 113 10.78 9.32 -6.72
N ASN A 114 11.30 10.55 -6.86
CA ASN A 114 11.63 11.11 -8.16
C ASN A 114 12.67 10.26 -8.90
N LYS A 115 13.75 9.86 -8.21
CA LYS A 115 14.80 9.01 -8.77
C LYS A 115 14.26 7.64 -9.18
N LEU A 116 13.42 7.03 -8.35
CA LEU A 116 12.76 5.76 -8.69
C LEU A 116 11.87 5.90 -9.95
N LEU A 117 11.12 6.99 -10.06
CA LEU A 117 10.30 7.27 -11.24
C LEU A 117 11.13 7.49 -12.50
N ILE A 118 12.31 8.11 -12.40
CA ILE A 118 13.25 8.24 -13.52
C ILE A 118 13.71 6.86 -14.00
N ILE A 119 14.06 5.95 -13.08
CA ILE A 119 14.45 4.58 -13.42
C ILE A 119 13.30 3.87 -14.16
N SER A 120 12.09 3.94 -13.62
CA SER A 120 10.90 3.35 -14.24
C SER A 120 10.60 3.98 -15.60
N LEU A 121 10.72 5.31 -15.75
CA LEU A 121 10.47 6.02 -16.99
C LEU A 121 11.42 5.54 -18.09
N VAL A 122 12.74 5.53 -17.82
CA VAL A 122 13.72 5.12 -18.84
C VAL A 122 13.49 3.67 -19.25
N THR A 123 13.26 2.80 -18.26
CA THR A 123 13.01 1.37 -18.51
C THR A 123 11.74 1.15 -19.33
N TYR A 124 10.63 1.82 -18.98
CA TYR A 124 9.35 1.65 -19.67
C TYR A 124 9.38 2.27 -21.06
N ASN A 125 10.06 3.41 -21.27
CA ASN A 125 10.24 3.98 -22.60
C ASN A 125 11.06 3.06 -23.50
N LEU A 126 12.14 2.47 -22.98
CA LEU A 126 12.95 1.51 -23.73
C LEU A 126 12.08 0.34 -24.21
N ILE A 127 11.31 -0.29 -23.31
CA ILE A 127 10.44 -1.41 -23.67
C ILE A 127 9.32 -0.98 -24.62
N PHE A 128 8.72 0.19 -24.38
CA PHE A 128 7.61 0.69 -25.19
C PHE A 128 8.04 1.00 -26.63
N ILE A 129 9.16 1.71 -26.82
CA ILE A 129 9.72 2.01 -28.15
C ILE A 129 10.08 0.71 -28.86
N SER A 130 10.73 -0.23 -28.17
CA SER A 130 11.01 -1.56 -28.69
C SER A 130 9.74 -2.32 -29.09
N GLY A 131 8.64 -2.20 -28.33
CA GLY A 131 7.33 -2.76 -28.65
C GLY A 131 6.72 -2.18 -29.94
N ILE A 132 6.80 -0.86 -30.12
CA ILE A 132 6.33 -0.20 -31.36
C ILE A 132 7.14 -0.69 -32.56
N ILE A 133 8.48 -0.67 -32.46
CA ILE A 133 9.37 -1.11 -33.54
C ILE A 133 9.12 -2.58 -33.88
N SER A 134 8.97 -3.42 -32.85
CA SER A 134 8.70 -4.84 -32.99
C SER A 134 7.38 -5.11 -33.71
N ASN A 135 6.32 -4.38 -33.36
CA ASN A 135 5.03 -4.49 -34.02
C ASN A 135 5.10 -4.02 -35.48
N TYR A 136 5.84 -2.94 -35.76
CA TYR A 136 6.03 -2.43 -37.12
C TYR A 136 6.83 -3.39 -38.02
N LEU A 137 7.88 -4.01 -37.49
CA LEU A 137 8.72 -4.97 -38.21
C LEU A 137 8.13 -6.39 -38.24
N HIS A 138 6.99 -6.62 -37.58
CA HIS A 138 6.41 -7.95 -37.34
C HIS A 138 7.42 -8.97 -36.77
N ASN A 139 8.38 -8.48 -35.96
CA ASN A 139 9.42 -9.29 -35.36
C ASN A 139 9.47 -9.07 -33.84
N PRO A 140 9.08 -10.07 -33.02
CA PRO A 140 9.02 -9.94 -31.56
C PRO A 140 10.40 -9.82 -30.88
N PHE A 141 11.49 -10.13 -31.60
CA PHE A 141 12.84 -10.21 -31.03
C PHE A 141 13.28 -8.93 -30.31
N ILE A 142 13.04 -7.75 -30.90
CA ILE A 142 13.45 -6.46 -30.33
C ILE A 142 12.70 -6.19 -29.01
N PHE A 143 11.39 -6.43 -29.00
CA PHE A 143 10.57 -6.27 -27.81
C PHE A 143 10.98 -7.26 -26.72
N ASN A 144 11.10 -8.55 -27.05
CA ASN A 144 11.51 -9.60 -26.12
C ASN A 144 12.88 -9.30 -25.49
N THR A 145 13.85 -8.88 -26.30
CA THR A 145 15.20 -8.47 -25.84
C THR A 145 15.12 -7.29 -24.89
N SER A 146 14.38 -6.24 -25.27
CA SER A 146 14.21 -5.05 -24.43
C SER A 146 13.62 -5.40 -23.05
N PHE A 147 12.67 -6.33 -23.02
CA PHE A 147 12.03 -6.78 -21.80
C PHE A 147 12.96 -7.65 -20.96
N ALA A 148 13.62 -8.64 -21.57
CA ALA A 148 14.55 -9.53 -20.88
C ALA A 148 15.70 -8.76 -20.21
N PHE A 149 16.19 -7.69 -20.85
CA PHE A 149 17.27 -6.85 -20.32
C PHE A 149 16.80 -5.66 -19.48
N SER A 150 15.49 -5.39 -19.39
CA SER A 150 14.93 -4.26 -18.62
C SER A 150 15.38 -4.25 -17.16
N PHE A 151 15.55 -5.43 -16.56
CA PHE A 151 16.04 -5.60 -15.21
C PHE A 151 17.46 -5.03 -15.01
N TRP A 152 18.37 -5.26 -15.98
CA TRP A 152 19.73 -4.72 -15.94
C TRP A 152 19.76 -3.21 -16.12
N VAL A 153 18.84 -2.68 -16.92
CA VAL A 153 18.65 -1.23 -17.06
C VAL A 153 18.24 -0.62 -15.72
N ILE A 154 17.28 -1.23 -15.01
CA ILE A 154 16.89 -0.81 -13.66
C ILE A 154 18.09 -0.85 -12.70
N LEU A 155 18.87 -1.94 -12.72
CA LEU A 155 20.05 -2.11 -11.88
C LEU A 155 21.08 -1.01 -12.14
N GLY A 156 21.46 -0.81 -13.40
CA GLY A 156 22.45 0.19 -13.81
C GLY A 156 22.03 1.61 -13.46
N LEU A 157 20.78 1.99 -13.79
CA LEU A 157 20.25 3.32 -13.49
C LEU A 157 20.14 3.58 -12.00
N GLY A 158 19.72 2.58 -11.22
CA GLY A 158 19.65 2.77 -9.78
C GLY A 158 21.02 2.90 -9.14
N PHE A 159 22.05 2.21 -9.65
CA PHE A 159 23.43 2.46 -9.22
C PHE A 159 23.88 3.89 -9.57
N ILE A 160 23.56 4.38 -10.77
CA ILE A 160 23.87 5.75 -11.19
C ILE A 160 23.20 6.79 -10.28
N LEU A 161 21.93 6.57 -9.90
CA LEU A 161 21.13 7.57 -9.17
C LEU A 161 21.28 7.54 -7.64
N PHE A 162 21.55 6.36 -7.07
CA PHE A 162 21.65 6.15 -5.62
C PHE A 162 23.04 5.69 -5.15
N GLY A 163 23.97 5.42 -6.07
CA GLY A 163 25.34 5.03 -5.77
C GLY A 163 25.45 3.71 -5.02
N ARG A 164 26.43 3.63 -4.11
CA ARG A 164 26.70 2.43 -3.30
C ARG A 164 25.53 2.00 -2.42
N LYS A 165 24.61 2.91 -2.05
CA LYS A 165 23.40 2.58 -1.27
C LYS A 165 22.43 1.71 -2.06
N TYR A 166 22.34 1.93 -3.36
CA TYR A 166 21.59 1.02 -4.23
C TYR A 166 22.19 -0.37 -4.17
N ILE A 167 23.52 -0.48 -4.29
CA ILE A 167 24.21 -1.76 -4.16
C ILE A 167 23.91 -2.40 -2.80
N VAL A 168 23.83 -1.64 -1.71
CA VAL A 168 23.45 -2.18 -0.39
C VAL A 168 22.05 -2.82 -0.41
N ILE A 169 21.04 -2.14 -0.94
CA ILE A 169 19.69 -2.72 -1.08
C ILE A 169 19.72 -3.93 -2.00
N TRP A 170 20.49 -3.86 -3.08
CA TRP A 170 20.63 -4.95 -4.04
C TRP A 170 21.37 -6.16 -3.48
N ARG A 171 22.36 -5.93 -2.62
CA ARG A 171 23.05 -6.95 -1.84
C ARG A 171 22.03 -7.71 -0.99
N PHE A 172 21.05 -7.01 -0.41
CA PHE A 172 19.96 -7.66 0.33
C PHE A 172 18.90 -8.35 -0.53
N MET A 173 18.75 -7.95 -1.79
CA MET A 173 17.75 -8.48 -2.71
C MET A 173 18.19 -9.80 -3.38
N SER A 174 19.24 -10.47 -2.86
CA SER A 174 19.49 -11.93 -2.94
C SER A 174 20.52 -12.45 -4.00
N PRO A 175 21.09 -13.68 -3.86
CA PRO A 175 22.02 -14.29 -4.83
C PRO A 175 21.39 -14.61 -6.18
N GLU A 176 20.07 -14.51 -6.32
CA GLU A 176 19.37 -14.82 -7.57
C GLU A 176 19.81 -13.92 -8.74
N TYR A 177 20.27 -12.69 -8.48
CA TYR A 177 20.73 -11.80 -9.56
C TYR A 177 22.08 -12.20 -10.13
N LEU A 178 22.96 -12.71 -9.28
CA LEU A 178 24.16 -13.36 -9.76
C LEU A 178 23.80 -14.61 -10.57
N THR A 179 22.81 -15.37 -10.12
CA THR A 179 22.30 -16.54 -10.87
C THR A 179 21.78 -16.10 -12.23
N LEU A 180 21.02 -15.00 -12.29
CA LEU A 180 20.53 -14.41 -13.54
C LEU A 180 21.68 -13.95 -14.45
N LEU A 181 22.73 -13.33 -13.90
CA LEU A 181 23.91 -12.94 -14.66
C LEU A 181 24.62 -14.17 -15.26
N LEU A 182 24.80 -15.21 -14.45
CA LEU A 182 25.45 -16.45 -14.88
C LEU A 182 24.62 -17.21 -15.90
N TYR A 183 23.29 -17.15 -15.81
CA TYR A 183 22.39 -17.68 -16.84
C TYR A 183 22.56 -16.96 -18.17
N ILE A 184 22.74 -15.64 -18.17
CA ILE A 184 23.03 -14.88 -19.41
C ILE A 184 24.36 -15.30 -20.00
N ILE A 185 25.40 -15.40 -19.16
CA ILE A 185 26.72 -15.84 -19.61
C ILE A 185 26.65 -17.26 -20.19
N ALA A 186 25.91 -18.17 -19.54
CA ALA A 186 25.69 -19.52 -20.04
C ALA A 186 24.96 -19.51 -21.40
N TRP A 187 23.92 -18.69 -21.54
CA TRP A 187 23.21 -18.51 -22.81
C TRP A 187 24.11 -17.97 -23.93
N LEU A 188 24.88 -16.92 -23.65
CA LEU A 188 25.82 -16.34 -24.60
C LEU A 188 26.89 -17.36 -25.01
N ALA A 189 27.38 -18.17 -24.08
CA ALA A 189 28.31 -19.26 -24.37
C ALA A 189 27.67 -20.31 -25.29
N VAL A 190 26.44 -20.75 -25.02
CA VAL A 190 25.74 -21.72 -25.88
C VAL A 190 25.51 -21.17 -27.29
N VAL A 191 25.05 -19.92 -27.41
CA VAL A 191 24.85 -19.28 -28.72
C VAL A 191 26.17 -19.19 -29.48
N PHE A 192 27.25 -18.78 -28.81
CA PHE A 192 28.58 -18.71 -29.41
C PHE A 192 29.07 -20.08 -29.87
N ILE A 193 28.91 -21.13 -29.05
CA ILE A 193 29.36 -22.48 -29.40
C ILE A 193 28.56 -23.03 -30.59
N ASN A 194 27.23 -22.87 -30.59
CA ASN A 194 26.37 -23.28 -31.70
C ASN A 194 26.71 -22.56 -33.01
N GLN A 195 27.17 -21.30 -32.94
CA GLN A 195 27.49 -20.51 -34.12
C GLN A 195 28.90 -20.80 -34.68
N TYR A 196 29.88 -21.05 -33.81
CA TYR A 196 31.30 -21.09 -34.18
C TYR A 196 31.98 -22.46 -34.03
N THR A 197 31.26 -23.49 -33.57
CA THR A 197 31.81 -24.85 -33.41
C THR A 197 30.87 -25.90 -34.02
N PRO A 198 31.35 -27.12 -34.31
CA PRO A 198 30.49 -28.21 -34.81
C PRO A 198 29.58 -28.83 -33.73
N LEU A 199 29.62 -28.33 -32.49
CA LEU A 199 28.76 -28.79 -31.39
C LEU A 199 27.41 -28.06 -31.46
N ASN A 200 26.33 -28.81 -31.66
CA ASN A 200 24.97 -28.29 -31.66
C ASN A 200 24.28 -28.61 -30.32
N PHE A 201 24.17 -27.61 -29.44
CA PHE A 201 23.30 -27.69 -28.27
C PHE A 201 21.84 -27.62 -28.68
N ILE A 202 21.01 -28.46 -28.06
CA ILE A 202 19.56 -28.48 -28.28
C ILE A 202 18.96 -27.28 -27.55
N SER A 203 18.71 -26.19 -28.28
CA SER A 203 17.92 -25.08 -27.78
C SER A 203 16.43 -25.42 -27.98
N GLN A 204 15.75 -25.79 -26.89
CA GLN A 204 14.30 -25.73 -26.71
C GLN A 204 13.41 -26.80 -27.34
N ASN A 205 13.91 -27.73 -28.15
CA ASN A 205 13.06 -28.87 -28.54
C ASN A 205 12.68 -29.65 -27.27
N PRO A 206 11.37 -29.93 -27.04
CA PRO A 206 10.97 -30.82 -25.96
C PRO A 206 11.73 -32.13 -26.16
N LEU A 207 12.29 -32.66 -25.07
CA LEU A 207 12.94 -33.96 -25.14
C LEU A 207 11.87 -34.99 -25.52
N ASP A 208 11.90 -35.45 -26.76
CA ASP A 208 11.02 -36.51 -27.22
C ASP A 208 11.42 -37.82 -26.52
N LEU A 209 10.64 -38.21 -25.52
CA LEU A 209 10.90 -39.41 -24.72
C LEU A 209 10.97 -40.69 -25.58
N SER A 210 10.41 -40.68 -26.80
CA SER A 210 10.40 -41.85 -27.67
C SER A 210 11.74 -42.12 -28.36
N ASN A 211 12.64 -41.13 -28.49
CA ASN A 211 13.92 -41.22 -29.22
C ASN A 211 15.12 -40.62 -28.44
N LEU A 212 15.11 -40.68 -27.11
CA LEU A 212 16.14 -40.10 -26.25
C LEU A 212 17.51 -40.81 -26.39
N ARG A 213 18.52 -40.10 -26.91
CA ARG A 213 19.93 -40.46 -26.64
C ARG A 213 20.37 -39.77 -25.34
N PRO A 214 21.09 -40.45 -24.43
CA PRO A 214 21.60 -39.80 -23.22
C PRO A 214 22.42 -38.53 -23.48
N PHE A 215 23.09 -38.46 -24.64
CA PHE A 215 23.89 -37.32 -25.06
C PHE A 215 23.04 -36.05 -25.30
N ASP A 216 21.81 -36.20 -25.81
CA ASP A 216 20.89 -35.09 -26.09
C ASP A 216 20.44 -34.39 -24.80
N PHE A 217 20.36 -35.14 -23.69
CA PHE A 217 20.07 -34.58 -22.37
C PHE A 217 21.21 -33.69 -21.86
N PHE A 218 22.46 -34.12 -22.01
CA PHE A 218 23.64 -33.37 -21.53
C PHE A 218 23.92 -32.12 -22.37
N LEU A 219 23.59 -32.14 -23.66
CA LEU A 219 23.71 -30.99 -24.58
C LEU A 219 22.47 -30.09 -24.59
N ASN A 220 21.57 -30.24 -23.62
CA ASN A 220 20.41 -29.36 -23.49
C ASN A 220 20.74 -28.13 -22.61
N ILE A 221 20.30 -26.94 -23.02
CA ILE A 221 20.48 -25.70 -22.25
C ILE A 221 19.92 -25.79 -20.82
N TYR A 222 18.80 -26.48 -20.61
CA TYR A 222 18.23 -26.65 -19.27
C TYR A 222 19.17 -27.43 -18.34
N PHE A 223 19.91 -28.41 -18.88
CA PHE A 223 20.92 -29.15 -18.10
C PHE A 223 22.09 -28.24 -17.70
N ILE A 224 22.54 -27.36 -18.60
CA ILE A 224 23.58 -26.37 -18.30
C ILE A 224 23.10 -25.40 -17.20
N LEU A 225 21.86 -24.92 -17.27
CA LEU A 225 21.28 -24.06 -16.24
C LEU A 225 21.19 -24.77 -14.88
N ILE A 226 20.86 -26.07 -14.87
CA ILE A 226 20.91 -26.90 -13.65
C ILE A 226 22.34 -26.98 -13.12
N LEU A 227 23.35 -27.26 -13.97
CA LEU A 227 24.75 -27.27 -13.55
C LEU A 227 25.20 -25.92 -12.97
N VAL A 228 24.83 -24.81 -13.60
CA VAL A 228 25.12 -23.46 -13.11
C VAL A 228 24.48 -23.23 -11.74
N ASN A 229 23.23 -23.65 -11.53
CA ASN A 229 22.59 -23.56 -10.21
C ASN A 229 23.35 -24.33 -9.13
N TRP A 230 23.77 -25.55 -9.42
CA TRP A 230 24.55 -26.36 -8.48
C TRP A 230 25.93 -25.75 -8.21
N LEU A 231 26.60 -25.23 -9.24
CA LEU A 231 27.86 -24.53 -9.10
C LEU A 231 27.72 -23.31 -8.16
N ILE A 232 26.70 -22.47 -8.39
CA ILE A 232 26.40 -21.31 -7.55
C ILE A 232 26.09 -21.75 -6.14
N TYR A 233 25.28 -22.81 -5.96
CA TYR A 233 24.96 -23.33 -4.63
C TYR A 233 26.23 -23.70 -3.86
N PHE A 234 27.17 -24.43 -4.47
CA PHE A 234 28.43 -24.81 -3.82
C PHE A 234 29.36 -23.61 -3.56
N LEU A 235 29.40 -22.63 -4.48
CA LEU A 235 30.24 -21.43 -4.36
C LEU A 235 29.59 -20.29 -3.57
N SER A 236 28.32 -20.42 -3.19
CA SER A 236 27.52 -19.33 -2.62
C SER A 236 28.13 -18.72 -1.36
N GLY A 237 28.79 -19.51 -0.51
CA GLY A 237 29.39 -19.04 0.75
C GLY A 237 30.43 -17.93 0.56
N PRO A 238 31.61 -18.21 -0.03
CA PRO A 238 32.64 -17.19 -0.27
C PRO A 238 32.17 -16.05 -1.18
N LEU A 239 31.26 -16.35 -2.09
CA LEU A 239 30.74 -15.39 -3.05
C LEU A 239 29.85 -14.35 -2.37
N LEU A 240 28.96 -14.80 -1.48
CA LEU A 240 28.12 -13.90 -0.70
C LEU A 240 28.91 -13.08 0.31
N ASP A 241 29.98 -13.61 0.92
CA ASP A 241 30.87 -12.79 1.75
C ASP A 241 31.38 -11.56 0.99
N LYS A 242 31.86 -11.77 -0.25
CA LYS A 242 32.40 -10.68 -1.08
C LYS A 242 31.30 -9.74 -1.57
N LEU A 243 30.19 -10.30 -2.06
CA LEU A 243 29.08 -9.51 -2.60
C LEU A 243 28.44 -8.65 -1.51
N LEU A 244 28.18 -9.23 -0.33
CA LEU A 244 27.58 -8.54 0.82
C LEU A 244 28.61 -7.77 1.64
N GLY A 245 29.91 -7.92 1.37
CA GLY A 245 30.95 -7.26 2.16
C GLY A 245 30.96 -7.72 3.64
N ILE A 246 30.61 -8.98 3.88
CA ILE A 246 30.59 -9.57 5.22
C ILE A 246 32.02 -9.78 5.69
N LYS A 247 32.31 -9.27 6.88
CA LYS A 247 33.59 -9.44 7.56
C LYS A 247 33.44 -10.45 8.69
N ARG A 248 34.54 -11.07 9.12
CA ARG A 248 34.52 -11.95 10.29
C ARG A 248 34.14 -11.14 11.53
N LEU A 249 33.18 -11.66 12.31
CA LEU A 249 32.79 -11.05 13.58
C LEU A 249 33.97 -11.12 14.56
N LYS A 250 34.21 -10.02 15.29
CA LYS A 250 35.31 -9.91 16.25
C LYS A 250 34.83 -9.93 17.70
N ASP A 251 33.59 -9.54 17.97
CA ASP A 251 33.03 -9.55 19.32
C ASP A 251 32.86 -11.00 19.85
N ASP A 252 33.70 -11.36 20.83
CA ASP A 252 33.72 -12.67 21.46
C ASP A 252 32.42 -12.98 22.24
N ASN A 253 31.75 -11.98 22.79
CA ASN A 253 30.49 -12.16 23.52
C ASN A 253 29.38 -12.59 22.55
N LEU A 254 29.24 -11.89 21.42
CA LEU A 254 28.27 -12.26 20.39
C LEU A 254 28.60 -13.63 19.77
N ILE A 255 29.88 -13.92 19.52
CA ILE A 255 30.33 -15.24 19.05
C ILE A 255 29.91 -16.34 20.03
N ASN A 256 30.09 -16.12 21.34
CA ASN A 256 29.71 -17.07 22.37
C ASN A 256 28.19 -17.29 22.41
N ILE A 257 27.39 -16.22 22.34
CA ILE A 257 25.93 -16.31 22.26
C ILE A 257 25.50 -17.15 21.04
N ILE A 258 26.06 -16.85 19.86
CA ILE A 258 25.75 -17.59 18.63
C ILE A 258 26.16 -19.06 18.74
N ASN A 259 27.32 -19.35 19.34
CA ASN A 259 27.76 -20.73 19.54
C ASN A 259 26.88 -21.50 20.53
N ASN A 260 26.37 -20.85 21.57
CA ASN A 260 25.41 -21.44 22.50
C ASN A 260 24.11 -21.79 21.78
N VAL A 261 23.53 -20.84 21.03
CA VAL A 261 22.35 -21.10 20.19
C VAL A 261 22.63 -22.23 19.20
N LYS A 262 23.80 -22.25 18.54
CA LYS A 262 24.20 -23.32 17.61
C LYS A 262 24.17 -24.69 18.26
N SER A 263 24.66 -24.79 19.51
CA SER A 263 24.65 -26.01 20.30
C SER A 263 23.22 -26.47 20.59
N ASP A 264 22.35 -25.56 21.05
CA ASP A 264 20.95 -25.84 21.36
C ASP A 264 20.14 -26.26 20.12
N MET A 265 20.46 -25.65 18.98
CA MET A 265 19.89 -26.01 17.68
C MET A 265 20.42 -27.36 17.14
N GLY A 266 21.42 -27.97 17.78
CA GLY A 266 21.98 -29.27 17.44
C GLY A 266 22.82 -29.29 16.17
N ILE A 267 23.51 -28.18 15.86
CA ILE A 267 24.42 -28.07 14.70
C ILE A 267 25.85 -28.41 15.15
N LYS A 268 26.31 -29.62 14.83
CA LYS A 268 27.67 -30.09 15.16
C LYS A 268 28.75 -29.55 14.21
N LYS A 269 28.38 -29.21 12.97
CA LYS A 269 29.31 -28.72 11.95
C LYS A 269 29.83 -27.33 12.31
N ARG A 270 31.06 -27.01 11.90
CA ARG A 270 31.60 -25.64 11.99
C ARG A 270 30.72 -24.69 11.16
N VAL A 271 30.42 -23.54 11.74
CA VAL A 271 29.69 -22.45 11.09
C VAL A 271 30.58 -21.22 11.16
N LYS A 272 30.82 -20.57 10.02
CA LYS A 272 31.57 -19.31 9.98
C LYS A 272 30.62 -18.16 10.34
N ILE A 273 31.04 -17.29 11.24
CA ILE A 273 30.24 -16.17 11.75
C ILE A 273 30.83 -14.87 11.21
N GLY A 274 30.01 -14.08 10.53
CA GLY A 274 30.37 -12.78 10.01
C GLY A 274 29.39 -11.68 10.41
N ILE A 275 29.75 -10.44 10.09
CA ILE A 275 28.93 -9.25 10.25
C ILE A 275 29.04 -8.36 9.01
N GLY A 276 27.91 -7.79 8.61
CA GLY A 276 27.80 -6.73 7.61
C GLY A 276 27.18 -5.48 8.22
N ASN A 277 27.76 -4.32 7.92
CA ASN A 277 27.37 -3.04 8.52
C ASN A 277 26.20 -2.40 7.76
N TYR A 278 25.00 -2.46 8.34
CA TYR A 278 23.76 -2.11 7.65
C TYR A 278 22.66 -1.61 8.62
N PRO A 279 21.75 -0.72 8.20
CA PRO A 279 20.83 -0.01 9.11
C PRO A 279 19.68 -0.86 9.69
N ILE A 280 19.67 -2.17 9.47
CA ILE A 280 18.62 -3.09 9.92
C ILE A 280 19.26 -4.13 10.83
N LEU A 281 18.59 -4.53 11.91
CA LEU A 281 18.95 -5.72 12.68
C LEU A 281 18.34 -6.96 12.01
N ASN A 282 19.18 -7.80 11.42
CA ASN A 282 18.79 -9.09 10.86
C ASN A 282 19.94 -10.10 10.96
N ALA A 283 19.70 -11.36 10.64
CA ALA A 283 20.76 -12.32 10.37
C ALA A 283 20.38 -13.16 9.15
N MET A 284 21.38 -13.76 8.52
CA MET A 284 21.19 -14.61 7.36
C MET A 284 22.05 -15.86 7.50
N ALA A 285 21.44 -17.04 7.42
CA ALA A 285 22.18 -18.27 7.18
C ALA A 285 22.32 -18.52 5.68
N TYR A 286 23.54 -18.78 5.23
CA TYR A 286 23.85 -18.97 3.82
C TYR A 286 25.00 -19.97 3.61
N GLY A 287 25.26 -20.27 2.34
CA GLY A 287 26.23 -21.27 1.93
C GLY A 287 25.62 -22.65 1.71
N SER A 288 26.44 -23.54 1.15
CA SER A 288 26.06 -24.92 0.88
C SER A 288 26.06 -25.77 2.16
N PHE A 289 25.54 -26.99 2.07
CA PHE A 289 25.58 -27.96 3.17
C PHE A 289 27.03 -28.32 3.63
N LEU A 290 28.04 -28.03 2.79
CA LEU A 290 29.48 -28.21 3.04
C LEU A 290 30.12 -26.97 3.67
N ASP A 291 29.68 -25.76 3.32
CA ASP A 291 30.21 -24.48 3.83
C ASP A 291 29.12 -23.66 4.51
N ARG A 292 28.83 -23.98 5.78
CA ARG A 292 27.78 -23.31 6.54
C ARG A 292 28.26 -21.97 7.10
N ARG A 293 27.51 -20.91 6.84
CA ARG A 293 27.82 -19.55 7.28
C ARG A 293 26.60 -18.87 7.87
N ILE A 294 26.85 -17.92 8.77
CA ILE A 294 25.85 -16.99 9.27
C ILE A 294 26.44 -15.58 9.28
N ALA A 295 25.67 -14.61 8.81
CA ALA A 295 26.04 -13.21 8.85
C ALA A 295 25.04 -12.43 9.69
N LEU A 296 25.54 -11.66 10.65
CA LEU A 296 24.79 -10.64 11.32
C LEU A 296 24.71 -9.40 10.43
N ILE A 297 23.56 -8.79 10.38
CA ILE A 297 23.28 -7.58 9.65
C ILE A 297 22.86 -6.58 10.72
N ALA A 298 23.71 -5.59 10.98
CA ALA A 298 23.47 -4.58 12.01
C ALA A 298 24.32 -3.34 11.72
N GLU A 299 23.91 -2.17 12.20
CA GLU A 299 24.67 -0.93 11.95
C GLU A 299 25.96 -0.93 12.76
N ASP A 300 25.86 -1.47 13.98
CA ASP A 300 26.92 -1.61 14.96
C ASP A 300 26.72 -2.95 15.70
N GLU A 301 27.82 -3.64 16.00
CA GLU A 301 27.81 -4.88 16.80
C GLU A 301 27.40 -4.63 18.26
N THR A 302 27.66 -3.42 18.79
CA THR A 302 27.36 -3.05 20.18
C THR A 302 25.90 -2.76 20.47
N LEU A 303 25.09 -2.47 19.43
CA LEU A 303 23.70 -2.04 19.54
C LEU A 303 22.69 -3.19 19.39
N ILE A 304 23.16 -4.45 19.32
CA ILE A 304 22.31 -5.62 19.06
C ILE A 304 21.69 -6.15 20.36
N PRO A 305 20.34 -6.11 20.53
CA PRO A 305 19.68 -6.74 21.67
C PRO A 305 19.91 -8.26 21.63
N GLN A 306 20.52 -8.79 22.70
CA GLN A 306 20.95 -10.19 22.76
C GLN A 306 19.78 -11.17 22.69
N ASP A 307 18.62 -10.83 23.23
CA ASP A 307 17.42 -11.67 23.20
C ASP A 307 16.86 -11.80 21.78
N GLU A 308 16.73 -10.69 21.06
CA GLU A 308 16.33 -10.69 19.65
C GLU A 308 17.32 -11.45 18.77
N LEU A 309 18.62 -11.23 18.99
CA LEU A 309 19.67 -11.94 18.27
C LEU A 309 19.54 -13.45 18.41
N LYS A 310 19.31 -13.95 19.63
CA LYS A 310 19.11 -15.38 19.89
C LYS A 310 17.93 -15.93 19.07
N GLY A 311 16.81 -15.21 19.03
CA GLY A 311 15.63 -15.58 18.25
C GLY A 311 15.90 -15.66 16.74
N ILE A 312 16.51 -14.61 16.19
CA ILE A 312 16.84 -14.53 14.75
C ILE A 312 17.85 -15.63 14.38
N VAL A 313 18.93 -15.78 15.15
CA VAL A 313 19.97 -16.79 14.90
C VAL A 313 19.40 -18.21 15.02
N ALA A 314 18.51 -18.47 15.97
CA ALA A 314 17.85 -19.78 16.10
C ALA A 314 17.00 -20.12 14.86
N HIS A 315 16.27 -19.14 14.32
CA HIS A 315 15.51 -19.27 13.07
C HIS A 315 16.42 -19.58 11.87
N GLU A 316 17.47 -18.78 11.68
CA GLU A 316 18.45 -18.98 10.60
C GLU A 316 19.19 -20.33 10.71
N PHE A 317 19.54 -20.75 11.93
CA PHE A 317 20.09 -22.08 12.17
C PHE A 317 19.10 -23.21 11.91
N ALA A 318 17.80 -22.99 12.07
CA ALA A 318 16.81 -23.97 11.65
C ALA A 318 16.86 -24.22 10.13
N HIS A 319 16.99 -23.17 9.32
CA HIS A 319 17.20 -23.28 7.87
C HIS A 319 18.46 -24.10 7.54
N SER A 320 19.58 -23.79 8.20
CA SER A 320 20.83 -24.52 8.03
C SER A 320 20.72 -25.99 8.47
N LYS A 321 20.09 -26.28 9.62
CA LYS A 321 19.94 -27.64 10.16
C LYS A 321 19.09 -28.53 9.25
N LYS A 322 18.03 -27.96 8.67
CA LYS A 322 17.11 -28.65 7.77
C LYS A 322 17.52 -28.60 6.30
N ASN A 323 18.68 -28.00 5.99
CA ASN A 323 19.21 -27.83 4.63
C ASN A 323 18.17 -27.20 3.68
N HIS A 324 17.44 -26.17 4.14
CA HIS A 324 16.40 -25.53 3.33
C HIS A 324 16.96 -24.98 2.00
N THR A 325 18.19 -24.47 1.99
CA THR A 325 18.87 -24.02 0.75
C THR A 325 19.03 -25.15 -0.27
N LEU A 326 19.41 -26.37 0.16
CA LEU A 326 19.48 -27.55 -0.70
C LEU A 326 18.10 -27.93 -1.26
N ILE A 327 17.06 -27.88 -0.42
CA ILE A 327 15.69 -28.18 -0.83
C ILE A 327 15.23 -27.20 -1.91
N ILE A 328 15.53 -25.90 -1.75
CA ILE A 328 15.22 -24.87 -2.75
C ILE A 328 15.97 -25.16 -4.06
N THR A 329 17.26 -25.47 -4.01
CA THR A 329 18.05 -25.85 -5.20
C THR A 329 17.49 -27.09 -5.90
N LEU A 330 16.96 -28.07 -5.15
CA LEU A 330 16.29 -29.24 -5.73
C LEU A 330 14.97 -28.87 -6.39
N ILE A 331 14.14 -28.03 -5.75
CA ILE A 331 12.87 -27.55 -6.33
C ILE A 331 13.12 -26.79 -7.63
N THR A 332 14.12 -25.90 -7.67
CA THR A 332 14.47 -25.17 -8.90
C THR A 332 15.01 -26.10 -9.98
N SER A 333 15.78 -27.14 -9.61
CA SER A 333 16.23 -28.16 -10.57
C SER A 333 15.06 -28.97 -11.14
N ILE A 334 14.09 -29.35 -10.31
CA ILE A 334 12.87 -30.05 -10.75
C ILE A 334 12.03 -29.16 -11.67
N ASP A 335 11.87 -27.86 -11.35
CA ASP A 335 11.19 -26.90 -12.23
C ASP A 335 11.85 -26.83 -13.62
N LEU A 336 13.18 -26.73 -13.67
CA LEU A 336 13.92 -26.74 -14.95
C LEU A 336 13.76 -28.06 -15.71
N ILE A 337 13.74 -29.21 -15.03
CA ILE A 337 13.50 -30.51 -15.67
C ILE A 337 12.09 -30.57 -16.25
N ILE A 338 11.07 -30.15 -15.50
CA ILE A 338 9.68 -30.14 -15.99
C ILE A 338 9.56 -29.24 -17.22
N ARG A 339 10.16 -28.06 -17.17
CA ARG A 339 10.20 -27.11 -18.30
C ARG A 339 10.90 -27.69 -19.53
N MET A 340 12.02 -28.37 -19.33
CA MET A 340 12.75 -29.08 -20.37
C MET A 340 11.89 -30.18 -21.03
N LEU A 341 11.15 -30.96 -20.25
CA LEU A 341 10.27 -32.03 -20.77
C LEU A 341 9.06 -31.45 -21.54
N LEU A 342 8.53 -30.32 -21.09
CA LEU A 342 7.39 -29.66 -21.71
C LEU A 342 7.78 -28.72 -22.88
N GLY A 343 9.08 -28.49 -23.12
CA GLY A 343 9.56 -27.49 -24.08
C GLY A 343 9.18 -26.06 -23.69
N PHE A 344 8.97 -25.78 -22.40
CA PHE A 344 8.51 -24.49 -21.90
C PHE A 344 9.71 -23.61 -21.46
N PRO A 345 9.86 -22.37 -21.94
CA PRO A 345 11.04 -21.57 -21.63
C PRO A 345 11.30 -21.39 -20.12
N ALA A 346 12.56 -21.51 -19.69
CA ALA A 346 12.98 -21.34 -18.29
C ALA A 346 13.12 -19.88 -17.87
N THR A 347 13.56 -19.01 -18.78
CA THR A 347 13.87 -17.61 -18.47
C THR A 347 13.38 -16.69 -19.57
N PHE A 348 13.36 -15.38 -19.31
CA PHE A 348 13.08 -14.39 -20.36
C PHE A 348 14.17 -14.38 -21.46
N TYR A 349 15.40 -14.79 -21.15
CA TYR A 349 16.46 -14.92 -22.16
C TYR A 349 16.22 -16.12 -23.07
N ASP A 350 15.82 -17.24 -22.48
CA ASP A 350 15.43 -18.45 -23.20
C ASP A 350 14.26 -18.12 -24.16
N TYR A 351 13.22 -17.45 -23.64
CA TYR A 351 12.12 -16.97 -24.49
C TYR A 351 12.60 -16.04 -25.63
N THR A 352 13.61 -15.21 -25.40
CA THR A 352 14.08 -14.22 -26.39
C THR A 352 14.96 -14.83 -27.47
N PHE A 353 15.90 -15.70 -27.10
CA PHE A 353 16.97 -16.18 -27.97
C PHE A 353 16.69 -17.53 -28.62
N GLY A 354 15.58 -18.18 -28.31
CA GLY A 354 15.11 -19.33 -29.09
C GLY A 354 13.75 -19.11 -29.74
N ASP A 355 13.03 -20.21 -29.93
CA ASP A 355 11.79 -20.31 -30.71
C ASP A 355 10.59 -20.79 -29.85
N PRO A 356 10.08 -19.94 -28.94
CA PRO A 356 8.98 -20.31 -28.05
C PRO A 356 7.65 -20.45 -28.82
N GLN A 357 6.96 -21.56 -28.60
CA GLN A 357 5.64 -21.86 -29.22
C GLN A 357 4.45 -21.14 -28.54
N ILE A 358 4.69 -20.40 -27.46
CA ILE A 358 3.66 -19.75 -26.65
C ILE A 358 3.75 -18.22 -26.79
N PRO A 359 2.61 -17.50 -26.81
CA PRO A 359 2.64 -16.04 -26.80
C PRO A 359 3.27 -15.47 -25.53
N PHE A 360 3.98 -14.35 -25.65
CA PHE A 360 4.74 -13.74 -24.56
C PHE A 360 3.87 -13.42 -23.33
N PHE A 361 2.65 -12.92 -23.57
CA PHE A 361 1.72 -12.62 -22.48
C PHE A 361 1.30 -13.87 -21.70
N SER A 362 1.05 -14.98 -22.41
CA SER A 362 0.75 -16.28 -21.78
C SER A 362 1.96 -16.79 -21.00
N PHE A 363 3.16 -16.69 -21.56
CA PHE A 363 4.41 -17.01 -20.87
C PHE A 363 4.57 -16.20 -19.58
N PHE A 364 4.34 -14.89 -19.62
CA PHE A 364 4.41 -14.01 -18.46
C PHE A 364 3.43 -14.42 -17.35
N LEU A 365 2.17 -14.67 -17.70
CA LEU A 365 1.14 -15.10 -16.73
C LEU A 365 1.43 -16.47 -16.10
N ILE A 366 1.89 -17.43 -16.91
CA ILE A 366 2.26 -18.77 -16.42
C ILE A 366 3.44 -18.67 -15.44
N ASN A 367 4.46 -17.86 -15.73
CA ASN A 367 5.58 -17.67 -14.80
C ASN A 367 5.15 -17.02 -13.49
N ILE A 368 4.22 -16.06 -13.50
CA ILE A 368 3.63 -15.52 -12.27
C ILE A 368 2.93 -16.62 -11.47
N ALA A 369 2.14 -17.48 -12.13
CA ALA A 369 1.45 -18.57 -11.46
C ALA A 369 2.42 -19.61 -10.86
N ILE A 370 3.47 -19.99 -11.60
CA ILE A 370 4.53 -20.89 -11.11
C ILE A 370 5.27 -20.26 -9.94
N TYR A 371 5.59 -18.97 -10.02
CA TYR A 371 6.24 -18.23 -8.94
C TYR A 371 5.39 -18.22 -7.66
N ILE A 372 4.08 -17.95 -7.77
CA ILE A 372 3.15 -18.03 -6.62
C ILE A 372 3.16 -19.44 -6.01
N LEU A 373 3.19 -20.49 -6.84
CA LEU A 373 3.28 -21.88 -6.39
C LEU A 373 4.59 -22.15 -5.63
N ILE A 374 5.74 -21.77 -6.20
CA ILE A 374 7.06 -21.92 -5.56
C ILE A 374 7.09 -21.17 -4.22
N TYR A 375 6.51 -19.97 -4.15
CA TYR A 375 6.45 -19.18 -2.93
C TYR A 375 5.60 -19.82 -1.82
N ILE A 376 4.62 -20.66 -2.16
CA ILE A 376 3.93 -21.49 -1.15
C ILE A 376 4.90 -22.50 -0.53
N PHE A 377 5.78 -23.12 -1.32
CA PHE A 377 6.82 -24.02 -0.79
C PHE A 377 7.85 -23.28 0.06
N VAL A 378 8.29 -22.09 -0.37
CA VAL A 378 9.20 -21.26 0.44
C VAL A 378 8.57 -20.90 1.79
N ARG A 379 7.32 -20.44 1.80
CA ARG A 379 6.56 -20.18 3.04
C ARG A 379 6.41 -21.40 3.94
N PHE A 380 6.30 -22.59 3.36
CA PHE A 380 6.28 -23.82 4.13
C PHE A 380 7.63 -24.12 4.81
N LEU A 381 8.75 -23.81 4.15
CA LEU A 381 10.08 -23.90 4.75
C LEU A 381 10.29 -22.86 5.85
N GLU A 382 9.78 -21.63 5.67
CA GLU A 382 9.75 -20.59 6.72
C GLU A 382 9.01 -21.08 7.98
N GLY A 383 7.78 -21.59 7.83
CA GLY A 383 7.01 -22.11 8.96
C GLY A 383 7.68 -23.33 9.63
N LYS A 384 8.48 -24.12 8.89
CA LYS A 384 9.30 -25.20 9.47
C LYS A 384 10.46 -24.66 10.31
N ALA A 385 11.07 -23.56 9.88
CA ALA A 385 12.14 -22.90 10.63
C ALA A 385 11.60 -22.26 11.91
N ASP A 386 10.50 -21.50 11.80
CA ASP A 386 9.78 -20.90 12.94
C ASP A 386 9.40 -21.98 13.98
N LEU A 387 8.82 -23.09 13.53
CA LEU A 387 8.44 -24.21 14.40
C LEU A 387 9.67 -24.86 15.09
N TYR A 388 10.80 -24.96 14.39
CA TYR A 388 12.00 -25.57 14.95
C TYR A 388 12.66 -24.66 16.00
N ALA A 389 12.75 -23.35 15.73
CA ALA A 389 13.22 -22.35 16.69
C ALA A 389 12.34 -22.34 17.95
N LYS A 390 11.02 -22.33 17.77
CA LYS A 390 10.04 -22.46 18.86
C LYS A 390 10.26 -23.71 19.71
N LYS A 391 10.41 -24.88 19.08
CA LYS A 391 10.62 -26.16 19.80
C LYS A 391 11.91 -26.20 20.60
N ARG A 392 12.86 -25.32 20.31
CA ARG A 392 14.12 -25.15 21.04
C ARG A 392 14.08 -24.06 22.10
N GLY A 393 12.92 -23.45 22.34
CA GLY A 393 12.73 -22.44 23.39
C GLY A 393 12.87 -21.00 22.92
N TYR A 394 13.23 -20.75 21.66
CA TYR A 394 13.52 -19.40 21.12
C TYR A 394 12.30 -18.65 20.57
N GLY A 395 11.08 -19.10 20.91
CA GLY A 395 9.86 -18.55 20.33
C GLY A 395 9.54 -17.12 20.77
N LYS A 396 9.77 -16.78 22.05
CA LYS A 396 9.48 -15.44 22.59
C LYS A 396 10.44 -14.41 22.00
N GLU A 397 11.71 -14.77 21.94
CA GLU A 397 12.83 -14.02 21.36
C GLU A 397 12.58 -13.72 19.88
N LEU A 398 12.16 -14.73 19.11
CA LEU A 398 11.85 -14.57 17.69
C LEU A 398 10.66 -13.61 17.47
N VAL A 399 9.62 -13.68 18.29
CA VAL A 399 8.48 -12.74 18.20
C VAL A 399 8.90 -11.31 18.53
N LYS A 400 9.78 -11.10 19.52
CA LYS A 400 10.35 -9.78 19.80
C LYS A 400 11.12 -9.23 18.60
N ALA A 401 11.92 -10.07 17.94
CA ALA A 401 12.67 -9.68 16.76
C ALA A 401 11.75 -9.34 15.57
N LEU A 402 10.73 -10.16 15.32
CA LEU A 402 9.73 -9.88 14.27
C LEU A 402 8.99 -8.57 14.50
N TYR A 403 8.65 -8.26 15.76
CA TYR A 403 8.00 -7.01 16.11
C TYR A 403 8.91 -5.78 15.86
N ASN A 404 10.20 -5.86 16.22
CA ASN A 404 11.16 -4.80 15.91
C ASN A 404 11.34 -4.60 14.39
N LEU A 405 11.52 -5.71 13.66
CA LEU A 405 11.71 -5.68 12.22
C LEU A 405 10.49 -5.05 11.50
N GLU A 406 9.28 -5.47 11.84
CA GLU A 406 8.05 -4.87 11.29
C GLU A 406 7.92 -3.38 11.66
N SER A 407 8.36 -2.98 12.86
CA SER A 407 8.32 -1.59 13.30
C SER A 407 9.30 -0.71 12.49
N PHE A 408 10.44 -1.27 12.09
CA PHE A 408 11.37 -0.60 11.17
C PHE A 408 10.74 -0.39 9.78
N TYR A 409 9.94 -1.34 9.29
CA TYR A 409 9.25 -1.25 8.00
C TYR A 409 7.90 -0.52 8.05
N ALA A 410 7.53 0.06 9.19
CA ALA A 410 6.20 0.58 9.46
C ALA A 410 5.67 1.52 8.34
N THR A 411 6.52 2.44 7.88
CA THR A 411 6.24 3.48 6.86
C THR A 411 6.21 2.96 5.42
N GLY A 412 6.39 1.66 5.19
CA GLY A 412 6.43 1.04 3.86
C GLY A 412 5.82 -0.36 3.77
N ARG A 413 5.14 -0.85 4.82
CA ARG A 413 4.63 -2.24 4.94
C ARG A 413 3.87 -2.80 3.72
N GLN A 414 3.29 -1.95 2.88
CA GLN A 414 2.48 -2.34 1.72
C GLN A 414 3.21 -2.21 0.37
N ILE A 415 4.37 -1.56 0.34
CA ILE A 415 5.15 -1.34 -0.89
C ILE A 415 6.49 -2.06 -0.69
N GLY A 416 6.75 -3.09 -1.49
CA GLY A 416 7.90 -4.01 -1.33
C GLY A 416 9.31 -3.39 -1.46
N LEU A 417 9.42 -2.06 -1.55
CA LEU A 417 10.68 -1.32 -1.56
C LEU A 417 10.68 -0.31 -0.42
N ASN A 418 11.50 -0.56 0.62
CA ASN A 418 11.63 0.38 1.73
C ASN A 418 12.51 1.57 1.30
N THR A 419 11.85 2.70 1.02
CA THR A 419 12.49 3.97 0.64
C THR A 419 13.44 4.50 1.72
N MET A 420 13.30 4.05 2.97
CA MET A 420 14.23 4.38 4.06
C MET A 420 15.67 3.96 3.76
N LEU A 421 15.87 2.80 3.13
CA LEU A 421 17.22 2.32 2.82
C LEU A 421 17.90 3.14 1.71
N LEU A 422 17.12 3.96 0.99
CA LEU A 422 17.59 4.82 -0.10
C LEU A 422 17.85 6.27 0.36
N CYS A 423 17.57 6.62 1.62
CA CYS A 423 17.79 7.97 2.14
C CYS A 423 18.84 8.00 3.27
N ASP A 424 19.43 9.18 3.50
CA ASP A 424 20.35 9.42 4.62
C ASP A 424 19.63 9.71 5.95
N GLU A 425 18.40 10.22 5.87
CA GLU A 425 17.62 10.59 7.05
C GLU A 425 17.22 9.34 7.82
N LYS A 426 17.51 9.31 9.13
CA LYS A 426 17.11 8.24 10.04
C LYS A 426 15.77 8.57 10.71
N ILE A 427 15.04 7.53 11.11
CA ILE A 427 13.80 7.70 11.89
C ILE A 427 14.18 8.24 13.27
N ASN A 428 13.57 9.36 13.67
CA ASN A 428 13.80 9.96 14.99
C ASN A 428 13.09 9.18 16.11
N ARG A 429 13.44 9.41 17.38
CA ARG A 429 12.87 8.67 18.53
C ARG A 429 11.34 8.75 18.61
N GLU A 430 10.75 9.91 18.33
CA GLU A 430 9.30 10.14 18.37
C GLU A 430 8.56 9.29 17.31
N HIS A 431 9.05 9.29 16.08
CA HIS A 431 8.49 8.47 15.01
C HIS A 431 8.75 6.98 15.25
N GLN A 432 9.87 6.60 15.89
CA GLN A 432 10.09 5.22 16.32
C GLN A 432 9.01 4.79 17.33
N ILE A 433 8.67 5.62 18.32
CA ILE A 433 7.58 5.34 19.28
C ILE A 433 6.27 5.10 18.52
N LEU A 434 5.90 6.00 17.60
CA LEU A 434 4.66 5.87 16.82
C LEU A 434 4.66 4.62 15.94
N ASN A 435 5.77 4.31 15.28
CA ASN A 435 5.91 3.12 14.44
C ASN A 435 5.76 1.83 15.25
N TYR A 436 6.34 1.77 16.44
CA TYR A 436 6.19 0.63 17.35
C TYR A 436 4.75 0.44 17.82
N ILE A 437 4.08 1.53 18.22
CA ILE A 437 2.66 1.52 18.62
C ILE A 437 1.79 1.04 17.45
N GLU A 438 1.93 1.65 16.27
CA GLU A 438 1.15 1.29 15.08
C GLU A 438 1.41 -0.18 14.66
N THR A 439 2.63 -0.68 14.86
CA THR A 439 2.99 -2.06 14.53
C THR A 439 2.39 -3.06 15.50
N ALA A 440 2.38 -2.77 16.79
CA ALA A 440 1.72 -3.60 17.79
C ALA A 440 0.20 -3.69 17.51
N GLU A 441 -0.45 -2.55 17.27
CA GLU A 441 -1.87 -2.51 16.90
C GLU A 441 -2.14 -3.26 15.58
N TYR A 442 -1.27 -3.10 14.57
CA TYR A 442 -1.41 -3.78 13.28
C TYR A 442 -1.34 -5.30 13.41
N ILE A 443 -0.33 -5.84 14.10
CA ILE A 443 -0.17 -7.29 14.29
C ILE A 443 -1.36 -7.84 15.08
N TYR A 444 -1.71 -7.19 16.19
CA TYR A 444 -2.81 -7.61 17.05
C TYR A 444 -4.17 -7.56 16.34
N SER A 445 -4.47 -6.48 15.63
CA SER A 445 -5.73 -6.34 14.88
C SER A 445 -5.82 -7.29 13.68
N SER A 446 -4.69 -7.55 13.01
CA SER A 446 -4.63 -8.50 11.89
C SER A 446 -4.81 -9.96 12.32
N LEU A 447 -4.52 -10.29 13.59
CA LEU A 447 -4.89 -11.58 14.20
C LEU A 447 -6.41 -11.72 14.43
N ILE A 448 -7.16 -10.61 14.47
CA ILE A 448 -8.63 -10.58 14.62
C ILE A 448 -9.30 -10.60 13.24
N GLU A 449 -8.98 -9.62 12.41
CA GLU A 449 -9.55 -9.43 11.09
C GLU A 449 -8.52 -8.80 10.13
N PRO A 450 -7.73 -9.61 9.41
CA PRO A 450 -6.73 -9.10 8.48
C PRO A 450 -7.39 -8.45 7.28
N SER A 451 -6.76 -7.41 6.74
CA SER A 451 -7.28 -6.70 5.57
C SER A 451 -7.19 -7.58 4.31
N ARG A 452 -8.20 -7.51 3.44
CA ARG A 452 -8.19 -8.26 2.18
C ARG A 452 -6.99 -7.92 1.29
N LEU A 453 -6.61 -6.64 1.27
CA LEU A 453 -5.45 -6.19 0.50
C LEU A 453 -4.16 -6.81 1.02
N SER A 454 -3.98 -6.87 2.35
CA SER A 454 -2.82 -7.53 2.96
C SER A 454 -2.76 -9.02 2.61
N LEU A 455 -3.90 -9.73 2.67
CA LEU A 455 -3.97 -11.14 2.28
C LEU A 455 -3.62 -11.37 0.80
N LEU A 456 -4.11 -10.51 -0.11
CA LEU A 456 -3.81 -10.60 -1.54
C LEU A 456 -2.36 -10.22 -1.84
N SER A 457 -1.81 -9.19 -1.19
CA SER A 457 -0.43 -8.77 -1.41
C SER A 457 0.59 -9.86 -1.06
N ASN A 458 0.25 -10.75 -0.12
CA ASN A 458 1.13 -11.85 0.28
C ASN A 458 1.26 -12.94 -0.79
N PHE A 459 0.52 -12.90 -1.91
CA PHE A 459 0.78 -13.80 -3.05
C PHE A 459 2.14 -13.56 -3.69
N LEU A 460 2.64 -12.34 -3.62
CA LEU A 460 3.91 -11.94 -4.22
C LEU A 460 5.06 -11.90 -3.20
N ASN A 461 4.84 -12.38 -1.98
CA ASN A 461 5.83 -12.37 -0.90
C ASN A 461 6.27 -13.81 -0.55
N SER A 462 7.58 -14.00 -0.39
CA SER A 462 8.20 -15.28 -0.01
C SER A 462 7.97 -15.66 1.45
N HIS A 463 7.74 -14.67 2.33
CA HIS A 463 7.46 -14.89 3.74
C HIS A 463 5.95 -14.81 4.03
N PRO A 464 5.43 -15.65 4.95
CA PRO A 464 4.08 -15.47 5.46
C PRO A 464 3.95 -14.10 6.16
N PRO A 465 2.74 -13.52 6.22
CA PRO A 465 2.52 -12.28 6.96
C PRO A 465 2.95 -12.44 8.42
N THR A 466 3.60 -11.43 8.98
CA THR A 466 4.18 -11.50 10.33
C THR A 466 3.17 -11.85 11.40
N TYR A 467 1.93 -11.38 11.31
CA TYR A 467 0.88 -11.77 12.27
C TYR A 467 0.54 -13.27 12.22
N TYR A 468 0.64 -13.95 11.07
CA TYR A 468 0.47 -15.41 11.01
C TYR A 468 1.69 -16.17 11.52
N ARG A 469 2.90 -15.63 11.35
CA ARG A 469 4.11 -16.16 11.99
C ARG A 469 4.04 -16.06 13.51
N VAL A 470 3.61 -14.90 14.04
CA VAL A 470 3.34 -14.74 15.48
C VAL A 470 2.31 -15.77 15.96
N ALA A 471 1.27 -16.02 15.17
CA ALA A 471 0.29 -17.06 15.49
C ALA A 471 0.86 -18.48 15.52
N SER A 472 1.75 -18.84 14.61
CA SER A 472 2.39 -20.17 14.58
C SER A 472 3.40 -20.34 15.71
N ILE A 473 4.17 -19.28 16.00
CA ILE A 473 5.22 -19.28 17.04
C ILE A 473 4.59 -19.33 18.45
N LEU A 474 3.61 -18.47 18.77
CA LEU A 474 3.03 -18.42 20.12
C LEU A 474 1.89 -19.41 20.35
N GLY A 475 1.22 -19.86 19.29
CA GLY A 475 0.01 -20.68 19.37
C GLY A 475 0.26 -22.18 19.22
N GLU A 476 -0.69 -23.01 19.64
CA GLU A 476 -0.62 -24.46 19.47
C GLU A 476 -1.56 -24.93 18.34
N GLY A 477 -1.06 -25.83 17.48
CA GLY A 477 -1.88 -26.47 16.45
C GLY A 477 -1.99 -25.75 15.11
N LEU A 478 -1.07 -24.84 14.77
CA LEU A 478 -0.79 -24.48 13.37
C LEU A 478 0.38 -25.32 12.87
N THR A 479 0.15 -26.07 11.79
CA THR A 479 1.23 -26.77 11.08
C THR A 479 1.86 -25.80 10.07
N PRO A 480 3.15 -25.99 9.70
CA PRO A 480 3.80 -25.16 8.68
C PRO A 480 3.02 -25.11 7.36
N SER A 481 2.37 -26.22 7.00
CA SER A 481 1.49 -26.28 5.83
C SER A 481 0.28 -25.37 5.97
N LYS A 482 -0.42 -25.41 7.11
CA LYS A 482 -1.59 -24.56 7.33
C LYS A 482 -1.19 -23.08 7.31
N GLU A 483 -0.09 -22.74 7.95
CA GLU A 483 0.47 -21.38 7.97
C GLU A 483 0.73 -20.83 6.57
N ALA A 484 1.42 -21.59 5.71
CA ALA A 484 1.71 -21.17 4.34
C ALA A 484 0.44 -20.86 3.53
N PHE A 485 -0.67 -21.58 3.79
CA PHE A 485 -1.95 -21.38 3.11
C PHE A 485 -2.92 -20.45 3.86
N LEU A 486 -2.60 -19.95 5.06
CA LEU A 486 -3.50 -19.07 5.82
C LEU A 486 -3.91 -17.81 5.05
N PRO A 487 -3.03 -17.11 4.30
CA PRO A 487 -3.42 -15.97 3.48
C PRO A 487 -4.57 -16.30 2.51
N LEU A 488 -4.50 -17.47 1.86
CA LEU A 488 -5.53 -17.99 0.95
C LEU A 488 -6.82 -18.39 1.70
N ILE A 489 -6.68 -19.17 2.76
CA ILE A 489 -7.81 -19.71 3.53
C ILE A 489 -8.64 -18.56 4.13
N CYS A 490 -7.96 -17.52 4.62
CA CYS A 490 -8.57 -16.35 5.24
C CYS A 490 -9.11 -15.31 4.25
N LEU A 491 -9.09 -15.55 2.93
CA LEU A 491 -9.89 -14.72 2.01
C LEU A 491 -11.40 -14.87 2.27
N LYS A 492 -11.82 -16.02 2.80
CA LYS A 492 -13.20 -16.30 3.20
C LYS A 492 -13.50 -15.78 4.60
N LYS A 493 -14.51 -14.90 4.73
CA LYS A 493 -14.92 -14.27 6.01
C LYS A 493 -15.21 -15.27 7.14
N SER A 494 -15.79 -16.44 6.84
CA SER A 494 -16.06 -17.44 7.88
C SER A 494 -14.79 -18.06 8.45
N LYS A 495 -13.75 -18.21 7.62
CA LYS A 495 -12.44 -18.73 8.05
C LYS A 495 -11.67 -17.69 8.86
N ILE A 496 -11.73 -16.40 8.50
CA ILE A 496 -11.18 -15.30 9.31
C ILE A 496 -11.69 -15.41 10.74
N LYS A 497 -13.01 -15.53 10.94
CA LYS A 497 -13.60 -15.62 12.28
C LYS A 497 -13.18 -16.87 13.05
N LYS A 498 -13.15 -18.02 12.37
CA LYS A 498 -12.70 -19.28 12.97
C LYS A 498 -11.28 -19.15 13.51
N TYR A 499 -10.37 -18.61 12.71
CA TYR A 499 -8.97 -18.43 13.11
C TYR A 499 -8.79 -17.29 14.11
N GLY A 500 -9.54 -16.18 13.97
CA GLY A 500 -9.55 -15.09 14.93
C GLY A 500 -9.96 -15.57 16.33
N LYS A 501 -10.96 -16.44 16.47
CA LYS A 501 -11.27 -17.09 17.75
C LYS A 501 -10.14 -18.00 18.23
N LYS A 502 -9.56 -18.81 17.32
CA LYS A 502 -8.44 -19.71 17.65
C LYS A 502 -7.18 -18.96 18.12
N PHE A 503 -6.97 -17.73 17.67
CA PHE A 503 -5.79 -16.91 18.00
C PHE A 503 -5.98 -16.04 19.24
N GLU A 504 -7.00 -16.28 20.06
CA GLU A 504 -7.22 -15.50 21.28
C GLU A 504 -6.06 -15.59 22.27
N SER A 505 -5.64 -16.79 22.66
CA SER A 505 -4.50 -16.98 23.56
C SER A 505 -3.18 -16.50 22.97
N VAL A 506 -3.04 -16.52 21.63
CA VAL A 506 -1.88 -15.95 20.92
C VAL A 506 -1.84 -14.45 21.08
N ARG A 507 -2.99 -13.77 20.91
CA ARG A 507 -3.08 -12.31 21.02
C ARG A 507 -2.68 -11.83 22.40
N GLU A 508 -3.15 -12.50 23.46
CA GLU A 508 -2.80 -12.16 24.85
C GLU A 508 -1.30 -12.33 25.11
N LYS A 509 -0.71 -13.43 24.64
CA LYS A 509 0.76 -13.64 24.74
C LYS A 509 1.54 -12.58 23.95
N PHE A 510 1.10 -12.25 22.74
CA PHE A 510 1.75 -11.22 21.93
C PHE A 510 1.66 -9.84 22.58
N GLU A 511 0.49 -9.48 23.10
CA GLU A 511 0.24 -8.24 23.82
C GLU A 511 1.21 -8.06 24.99
N GLN A 512 1.41 -9.10 25.80
CA GLN A 512 2.38 -9.09 26.89
C GLN A 512 3.82 -8.88 26.38
N ILE A 513 4.23 -9.60 25.33
CA ILE A 513 5.58 -9.51 24.75
C ILE A 513 5.85 -8.13 24.18
N ALA A 514 4.91 -7.60 23.40
CA ALA A 514 5.03 -6.32 22.71
C ALA A 514 5.07 -5.17 23.73
N THR A 515 4.16 -5.19 24.70
CA THR A 515 4.08 -4.19 25.79
C THR A 515 5.35 -4.20 26.66
N GLN A 516 5.83 -5.38 27.06
CA GLN A 516 7.07 -5.52 27.83
C GLN A 516 8.27 -4.95 27.05
N LYS A 517 8.40 -5.33 25.77
CA LYS A 517 9.50 -4.86 24.93
C LYS A 517 9.46 -3.35 24.74
N PHE A 518 8.30 -2.78 24.42
CA PHE A 518 8.14 -1.34 24.22
C PHE A 518 8.53 -0.55 25.48
N SER A 519 8.01 -0.98 26.64
CA SER A 519 8.29 -0.34 27.93
C SER A 519 9.78 -0.36 28.25
N GLN A 520 10.45 -1.49 28.02
CA GLN A 520 11.91 -1.63 28.21
C GLN A 520 12.72 -0.81 27.21
N PHE A 521 12.34 -0.82 25.94
CA PHE A 521 13.11 -0.18 24.87
C PHE A 521 13.03 1.35 24.91
N PHE A 522 11.88 1.91 25.29
CA PHE A 522 11.68 3.37 25.36
C PHE A 522 11.77 3.94 26.78
N GLU A 523 12.00 3.09 27.79
CA GLU A 523 12.05 3.45 29.21
C GLU A 523 10.75 4.11 29.68
N ILE A 524 9.61 3.48 29.36
CA ILE A 524 8.27 3.98 29.67
C ILE A 524 7.62 3.02 30.65
N GLU A 525 7.44 3.46 31.89
CA GLU A 525 6.83 2.66 32.96
C GLU A 525 5.32 2.54 32.82
N ASN A 526 4.65 3.65 32.47
CA ASN A 526 3.20 3.73 32.35
C ASN A 526 2.81 4.18 30.93
N ILE A 527 2.12 3.28 30.20
CA ILE A 527 1.68 3.52 28.82
C ILE A 527 0.44 4.39 28.79
N SER A 528 -0.51 4.21 29.71
CA SER A 528 -1.70 5.07 29.81
C SER A 528 -1.31 6.54 30.03
N ASP A 529 -0.29 6.80 30.85
CA ASP A 529 0.27 8.15 31.07
C ASP A 529 0.90 8.73 29.79
N LEU A 530 1.66 7.92 29.03
CA LEU A 530 2.19 8.34 27.74
C LEU A 530 1.05 8.77 26.81
N LEU A 531 0.00 7.97 26.70
CA LEU A 531 -1.11 8.22 25.78
C LEU A 531 -1.93 9.45 26.17
N ASN A 532 -2.08 9.68 27.46
CA ASN A 532 -2.63 10.91 28.02
C ASN A 532 -1.76 12.11 27.65
N LYS A 533 -0.42 12.03 27.81
CA LYS A 533 0.52 13.09 27.39
C LYS A 533 0.47 13.37 25.89
N LEU A 534 0.21 12.36 25.06
CA LEU A 534 0.02 12.50 23.60
C LEU A 534 -1.37 13.03 23.21
N ASN A 535 -2.18 13.47 24.18
CA ASN A 535 -3.56 13.94 24.01
C ASN A 535 -4.41 13.00 23.15
N ARG A 536 -4.24 11.68 23.30
CA ARG A 536 -4.91 10.70 22.41
C ARG A 536 -6.43 10.77 22.51
N LYS A 537 -6.98 11.24 23.63
CA LYS A 537 -8.43 11.33 23.89
C LYS A 537 -9.14 12.23 22.86
N GLU A 538 -8.45 13.21 22.31
CA GLU A 538 -8.95 14.11 21.25
C GLU A 538 -9.44 13.35 20.01
N LEU A 539 -8.86 12.19 19.69
CA LEU A 539 -9.30 11.37 18.55
C LEU A 539 -10.74 10.85 18.69
N PHE A 540 -11.29 10.89 19.90
CA PHE A 540 -12.60 10.37 20.23
C PHE A 540 -13.60 11.44 20.65
N GLU A 541 -13.19 12.70 20.83
CA GLU A 541 -14.06 13.79 21.29
C GLU A 541 -15.34 13.92 20.48
N LEU A 542 -15.22 13.85 19.14
CA LEU A 542 -16.37 13.96 18.23
C LEU A 542 -17.33 12.75 18.27
N ASP A 543 -16.89 11.66 18.89
CA ASP A 543 -17.66 10.43 19.06
C ASP A 543 -18.27 10.30 20.47
N ILE A 544 -17.77 11.02 21.47
CA ILE A 544 -18.27 10.97 22.85
C ILE A 544 -19.73 11.48 22.90
N ASN A 545 -20.54 10.84 23.73
CA ASN A 545 -21.98 11.03 23.90
C ASN A 545 -22.83 10.82 22.63
N LYS A 546 -22.30 10.10 21.63
CA LYS A 546 -23.06 9.69 20.44
C LYS A 546 -23.42 8.20 20.51
N ASP A 547 -24.51 7.84 19.83
CA ASP A 547 -25.04 6.49 19.81
C ASP A 547 -24.40 5.67 18.65
N PHE A 548 -24.00 4.44 18.97
CA PHE A 548 -23.36 3.54 18.04
C PHE A 548 -23.92 2.13 18.16
N LEU A 549 -23.97 1.45 17.02
CA LEU A 549 -24.09 0.01 16.95
C LEU A 549 -22.68 -0.59 16.92
N PHE A 550 -22.31 -1.24 18.01
CA PHE A 550 -21.06 -1.97 18.16
C PHE A 550 -21.28 -3.42 17.72
N LYS A 551 -20.47 -3.87 16.76
CA LYS A 551 -20.47 -5.26 16.28
C LYS A 551 -19.16 -5.92 16.63
N ASN A 552 -19.21 -7.00 17.41
CA ASN A 552 -18.03 -7.80 17.70
C ASN A 552 -17.57 -8.56 16.44
N LYS A 553 -16.29 -8.40 16.08
CA LYS A 553 -15.70 -8.95 14.85
C LYS A 553 -15.63 -10.48 14.83
N LEU A 554 -15.53 -11.12 16.00
CA LEU A 554 -15.32 -12.56 16.14
C LEU A 554 -16.63 -13.35 16.23
N ASN A 555 -17.58 -12.90 17.05
CA ASN A 555 -18.83 -13.62 17.30
C ASN A 555 -20.07 -12.99 16.62
N ASN A 556 -19.94 -11.82 15.98
CA ASN A 556 -21.04 -11.01 15.39
C ASN A 556 -22.08 -10.48 16.39
N LYS A 557 -21.84 -10.57 17.71
CA LYS A 557 -22.77 -9.99 18.67
C LYS A 557 -22.85 -8.48 18.50
N PHE A 558 -24.06 -7.96 18.54
CA PHE A 558 -24.39 -6.55 18.42
C PHE A 558 -24.71 -5.97 19.78
N ILE A 559 -24.29 -4.74 20.00
CA ILE A 559 -24.58 -3.94 21.18
C ILE A 559 -24.96 -2.56 20.67
N LEU A 560 -26.16 -2.10 21.01
CA LEU A 560 -26.58 -0.72 20.78
C LEU A 560 -26.24 0.07 22.03
N GLY A 561 -25.34 1.05 21.92
CA GLY A 561 -24.93 1.81 23.09
C GLY A 561 -24.39 3.19 22.78
N ARG A 562 -24.41 4.05 23.81
CA ARG A 562 -23.86 5.41 23.78
C ARG A 562 -22.42 5.37 24.25
N LEU A 563 -21.48 5.90 23.46
CA LEU A 563 -20.09 6.02 23.88
C LEU A 563 -19.99 7.12 24.94
N ARG A 564 -19.72 6.77 26.20
CA ARG A 564 -19.63 7.72 27.31
C ARG A 564 -18.22 8.26 27.49
N ASP A 565 -17.24 7.36 27.46
CA ASP A 565 -15.84 7.73 27.63
C ASP A 565 -14.90 6.72 26.95
N VAL A 566 -13.64 7.11 26.86
CA VAL A 566 -12.53 6.26 26.43
C VAL A 566 -11.44 6.31 27.50
N TYR A 567 -11.03 5.13 27.98
CA TYR A 567 -9.89 4.97 28.87
C TYR A 567 -8.75 4.27 28.15
N PHE A 568 -7.52 4.56 28.59
CA PHE A 568 -6.31 3.97 28.02
C PHE A 568 -5.81 2.84 28.91
N ASN A 569 -5.56 1.69 28.30
CA ASN A 569 -4.96 0.55 28.98
C ASN A 569 -3.43 0.69 29.00
N ASP A 570 -2.80 0.01 29.95
CA ASP A 570 -1.34 -0.20 29.95
C ASP A 570 -0.93 -1.31 28.97
N SER A 571 -1.34 -1.13 27.71
CA SER A 571 -1.09 -2.04 26.59
C SER A 571 -0.91 -1.24 25.31
N ILE A 572 0.11 -1.57 24.54
CA ILE A 572 0.33 -0.95 23.21
C ILE A 572 -0.45 -1.63 22.09
N CYS A 573 -1.08 -2.78 22.34
CA CYS A 573 -1.85 -3.53 21.35
C CYS A 573 -3.34 -3.14 21.38
N GLU A 574 -3.91 -3.09 22.59
CA GLU A 574 -5.29 -2.73 22.87
C GLU A 574 -5.32 -1.44 23.69
N ILE A 575 -4.90 -0.37 23.04
CA ILE A 575 -4.66 0.94 23.65
C ILE A 575 -5.95 1.53 24.23
N ASP A 576 -7.01 1.53 23.42
CA ASP A 576 -8.26 2.22 23.73
C ASP A 576 -9.31 1.21 24.19
N ALA A 577 -10.00 1.53 25.27
CA ALA A 577 -11.20 0.81 25.68
C ALA A 577 -12.37 1.79 25.88
N PHE A 578 -13.53 1.36 25.40
CA PHE A 578 -14.73 2.18 25.37
C PHE A 578 -15.60 1.89 26.57
N THR A 579 -16.00 2.94 27.28
CA THR A 579 -17.10 2.89 28.25
C THR A 579 -18.39 3.20 27.50
N VAL A 580 -19.25 2.20 27.39
CA VAL A 580 -20.47 2.27 26.59
C VAL A 580 -21.67 2.05 27.51
N TYR A 581 -22.63 2.97 27.47
CA TYR A 581 -23.94 2.77 28.08
C TYR A 581 -24.80 1.94 27.12
N ASP A 582 -25.04 0.68 27.46
CA ASP A 582 -25.91 -0.23 26.72
C ASP A 582 -27.36 0.23 26.86
N ILE A 583 -27.93 0.68 25.74
CA ILE A 583 -29.27 1.28 25.72
C ILE A 583 -30.35 0.21 25.96
N LYS A 584 -30.11 -1.05 25.58
CA LYS A 584 -31.10 -2.12 25.71
C LYS A 584 -31.11 -2.74 27.11
N ASN A 585 -29.95 -2.85 27.74
CA ASN A 585 -29.79 -3.45 29.06
C ASN A 585 -29.64 -2.42 30.19
N GLU A 586 -29.69 -1.13 29.88
CA GLU A 586 -29.62 0.01 30.81
C GLU A 586 -28.42 -0.07 31.79
N ARG A 587 -27.25 -0.45 31.27
CA ARG A 587 -26.04 -0.61 32.08
C ARG A 587 -24.79 -0.13 31.35
N GLU A 588 -23.78 0.26 32.12
CA GLU A 588 -22.47 0.54 31.56
C GLU A 588 -21.67 -0.75 31.36
N ILE A 589 -20.99 -0.83 30.22
CA ILE A 589 -20.13 -1.94 29.83
C ILE A 589 -18.83 -1.41 29.24
N HIS A 590 -17.76 -2.14 29.47
CA HIS A 590 -16.46 -1.82 28.91
C HIS A 590 -16.14 -2.71 27.72
N LEU A 591 -15.82 -2.10 26.58
CA LEU A 591 -15.54 -2.79 25.32
C LEU A 591 -14.10 -2.55 24.88
N LYS A 592 -13.39 -3.63 24.57
CA LYS A 592 -12.07 -3.57 23.90
C LYS A 592 -12.23 -3.03 22.48
N SER A 593 -11.74 -1.82 22.20
CA SER A 593 -12.00 -1.11 20.94
C SER A 593 -11.68 -1.93 19.68
N LYS A 594 -10.58 -2.70 19.66
CA LYS A 594 -10.15 -3.43 18.45
C LYS A 594 -11.03 -4.64 18.16
N LEU A 595 -11.71 -5.21 19.15
CA LEU A 595 -12.65 -6.33 18.97
C LEU A 595 -13.99 -5.89 18.35
N TYR A 596 -14.31 -4.60 18.39
CA TYR A 596 -15.59 -4.08 17.94
C TYR A 596 -15.45 -3.19 16.71
N GLN A 597 -16.40 -3.31 15.80
CA GLN A 597 -16.63 -2.35 14.74
C GLN A 597 -17.77 -1.44 15.19
N LYS A 598 -17.52 -0.13 15.30
CA LYS A 598 -18.55 0.87 15.60
C LYS A 598 -19.19 1.43 14.33
N THR A 599 -20.51 1.54 14.32
CA THR A 599 -21.29 2.20 13.26
C THR A 599 -22.18 3.24 13.91
N ARG A 600 -22.07 4.52 13.50
CA ARG A 600 -22.86 5.61 14.08
C ARG A 600 -24.34 5.45 13.74
N VAL A 601 -25.19 5.66 14.74
CA VAL A 601 -26.65 5.56 14.62
C VAL A 601 -27.29 6.83 15.18
N PHE A 602 -28.40 7.26 14.60
CA PHE A 602 -29.24 8.34 15.07
C PHE A 602 -30.64 7.76 15.29
N MET A 603 -30.99 7.52 16.56
CA MET A 603 -32.37 7.17 16.93
C MET A 603 -33.29 8.36 16.60
N ASP A 604 -34.47 8.07 16.08
CA ASP A 604 -35.39 9.05 15.48
C ASP A 604 -34.76 9.86 14.33
N GLY A 605 -33.63 9.39 13.81
CA GLY A 605 -32.92 9.95 12.69
C GLY A 605 -33.64 9.67 11.38
N LEU A 606 -33.52 10.61 10.44
CA LEU A 606 -34.06 10.50 9.10
C LEU A 606 -32.98 9.91 8.18
N TYR A 607 -33.31 8.77 7.58
CA TYR A 607 -32.43 7.99 6.70
C TYR A 607 -33.03 7.84 5.32
N PHE A 608 -32.16 7.79 4.31
CA PHE A 608 -32.54 7.58 2.92
C PHE A 608 -31.71 6.44 2.35
N LEU A 609 -32.28 5.23 2.39
CA LEU A 609 -31.66 4.01 1.89
C LEU A 609 -31.73 3.96 0.37
N ASP A 610 -32.94 4.05 -0.15
CA ASP A 610 -33.26 4.27 -1.56
C ASP A 610 -33.64 5.73 -1.75
N LYS A 611 -33.15 6.35 -2.82
CA LYS A 611 -33.04 7.82 -3.02
C LYS A 611 -34.33 8.65 -2.88
N LYS A 612 -35.47 8.04 -2.56
CA LYS A 612 -36.81 8.64 -2.65
C LYS A 612 -37.62 8.58 -1.34
N THR A 613 -37.46 7.55 -0.51
CA THR A 613 -38.32 7.37 0.67
C THR A 613 -37.59 7.77 1.96
N PRO A 614 -38.07 8.79 2.68
CA PRO A 614 -37.61 9.05 4.04
C PRO A 614 -38.01 7.90 4.95
N LEU A 615 -37.05 7.44 5.74
CA LEU A 615 -37.24 6.39 6.73
C LEU A 615 -36.73 6.89 8.07
N ILE A 616 -37.59 6.90 9.08
CA ILE A 616 -37.22 7.28 10.44
C ILE A 616 -36.79 6.02 11.18
N LEU A 617 -35.56 5.98 11.68
CA LEU A 617 -35.09 4.85 12.47
C LEU A 617 -35.68 4.92 13.87
N LYS A 618 -36.64 4.05 14.19
CA LYS A 618 -37.30 4.02 15.51
C LYS A 618 -36.66 3.05 16.48
N ASP A 619 -36.25 1.88 16.00
CA ASP A 619 -35.61 0.89 16.83
C ASP A 619 -34.54 0.08 16.08
N ILE A 620 -33.68 -0.56 16.84
CA ILE A 620 -32.84 -1.67 16.38
C ILE A 620 -33.23 -2.89 17.21
N GLU A 621 -34.00 -3.79 16.59
CA GLU A 621 -34.39 -5.05 17.20
C GLU A 621 -33.21 -6.01 17.16
N LEU A 622 -32.77 -6.45 18.34
CA LEU A 622 -31.77 -7.49 18.51
C LEU A 622 -32.50 -8.80 18.80
N ASN A 623 -32.04 -9.89 18.19
CA ASN A 623 -32.57 -11.21 18.56
C ASN A 623 -32.08 -11.63 19.96
N GLU A 624 -32.68 -12.68 20.54
CA GLU A 624 -32.35 -13.17 21.89
C GLU A 624 -30.85 -13.48 22.08
N ASN A 625 -30.18 -13.92 21.01
CA ASN A 625 -28.76 -14.27 21.02
C ASN A 625 -27.81 -13.10 20.69
N TYR A 626 -28.37 -11.93 20.40
CA TYR A 626 -27.68 -10.71 19.97
C TYR A 626 -26.81 -10.84 18.71
N ASP A 627 -26.93 -11.92 17.93
CA ASP A 627 -26.10 -12.22 16.74
C ASP A 627 -26.79 -11.92 15.40
N ASP A 628 -28.07 -11.55 15.47
CA ASP A 628 -28.82 -10.95 14.38
C ASP A 628 -29.56 -9.71 14.86
N ALA A 629 -29.70 -8.76 13.95
CA ALA A 629 -30.29 -7.47 14.25
C ALA A 629 -31.05 -6.96 13.03
N ASN A 630 -32.15 -6.27 13.29
CA ASN A 630 -32.96 -5.59 12.30
C ASN A 630 -33.04 -4.10 12.61
N TYR A 631 -32.80 -3.27 11.60
CA TYR A 631 -33.21 -1.87 11.66
C TYR A 631 -34.73 -1.81 11.51
N VAL A 632 -35.41 -1.11 12.42
CA VAL A 632 -36.85 -0.87 12.38
C VAL A 632 -37.08 0.58 11.95
N PHE A 633 -37.51 0.74 10.71
CA PHE A 633 -37.84 2.04 10.15
C PHE A 633 -39.35 2.28 10.16
N VAL A 634 -39.74 3.53 10.31
CA VAL A 634 -41.10 4.01 10.06
C VAL A 634 -41.09 4.85 8.78
N LYS A 635 -42.05 4.56 7.89
CA LYS A 635 -42.32 5.34 6.68
C LYS A 635 -43.29 6.50 6.99
N GLU A 636 -43.46 7.43 6.05
CA GLU A 636 -44.41 8.55 6.17
C GLU A 636 -45.87 8.11 6.40
N ASP A 637 -46.25 6.92 5.93
CA ASP A 637 -47.57 6.32 6.14
C ASP A 637 -47.72 5.61 7.50
N ASN A 638 -46.77 5.82 8.42
CA ASN A 638 -46.65 5.13 9.70
C ASN A 638 -46.49 3.60 9.61
N SER A 639 -46.25 3.03 8.44
CA SER A 639 -45.97 1.59 8.31
C SER A 639 -44.56 1.26 8.81
N LEU A 640 -44.45 0.14 9.54
CA LEU A 640 -43.17 -0.39 10.01
C LEU A 640 -42.48 -1.18 8.90
N PHE A 641 -41.20 -0.91 8.70
CA PHE A 641 -40.36 -1.56 7.72
C PHE A 641 -39.08 -2.08 8.38
N LYS A 642 -38.96 -3.41 8.47
CA LYS A 642 -37.83 -4.09 9.09
C LYS A 642 -36.81 -4.52 8.04
N MET A 643 -35.53 -4.28 8.31
CA MET A 643 -34.45 -4.71 7.42
C MET A 643 -33.28 -5.30 8.19
N LYS A 644 -32.75 -6.43 7.73
CA LYS A 644 -31.59 -7.08 8.35
C LYS A 644 -30.33 -6.23 8.18
N ILE A 645 -29.57 -6.07 9.26
CA ILE A 645 -28.31 -5.31 9.24
C ILE A 645 -27.27 -5.94 8.29
N LYS A 646 -27.33 -7.25 8.05
CA LYS A 646 -26.41 -7.95 7.14
C LYS A 646 -26.61 -7.56 5.68
N ASP A 647 -27.80 -7.16 5.31
CA ASP A 647 -28.19 -6.89 3.92
C ASP A 647 -27.94 -5.43 3.53
N ILE A 648 -27.71 -4.55 4.52
CA ILE A 648 -27.68 -3.09 4.32
C ILE A 648 -26.52 -2.44 5.03
N LYS A 649 -25.88 -1.51 4.32
CA LYS A 649 -24.93 -0.57 4.92
C LYS A 649 -25.65 0.73 5.21
N LEU A 650 -25.82 1.05 6.49
CA LEU A 650 -26.52 2.26 6.92
C LEU A 650 -25.76 3.52 6.47
N PRO A 651 -26.40 4.44 5.69
CA PRO A 651 -25.82 5.75 5.38
C PRO A 651 -25.84 6.67 6.60
N ASN A 652 -25.19 7.83 6.50
CA ASN A 652 -25.38 8.86 7.53
C ASN A 652 -26.82 9.38 7.50
N SER A 653 -27.37 9.59 8.70
CA SER A 653 -28.61 10.32 8.88
C SER A 653 -28.45 11.77 8.43
N ILE A 654 -29.53 12.39 7.93
CA ILE A 654 -29.53 13.82 7.57
C ILE A 654 -29.28 14.71 8.78
N GLN A 655 -29.67 14.27 9.96
CA GLN A 655 -29.46 14.97 11.23
C GLN A 655 -27.99 15.32 11.48
N ILE A 656 -27.04 14.64 10.82
CA ILE A 656 -25.62 15.03 10.87
C ILE A 656 -25.38 16.45 10.37
N LEU A 657 -26.23 16.96 9.47
CA LEU A 657 -26.14 18.32 8.97
C LEU A 657 -26.49 19.36 10.04
N ASN A 658 -27.26 18.99 11.08
CA ASN A 658 -27.56 19.91 12.18
C ASN A 658 -26.29 20.34 12.91
N ASN A 659 -25.25 19.51 12.94
CA ASN A 659 -23.94 19.87 13.49
C ASN A 659 -23.26 21.01 12.71
N PHE A 660 -23.75 21.35 11.51
CA PHE A 660 -23.16 22.43 10.72
C PHE A 660 -23.73 23.79 11.13
N ILE A 661 -24.93 23.82 11.71
CA ILE A 661 -25.60 25.07 12.09
C ILE A 661 -24.70 25.82 13.09
N ASP A 662 -24.44 27.10 12.79
CA ASP A 662 -23.58 28.01 13.55
C ASP A 662 -22.11 27.57 13.64
N HIS A 663 -21.67 26.69 12.73
CA HIS A 663 -20.29 26.21 12.65
C HIS A 663 -19.66 26.47 11.28
N ASP A 664 -18.33 26.40 11.25
CA ASP A 664 -17.52 26.63 10.05
C ASP A 664 -17.43 25.35 9.18
N VAL A 665 -17.70 25.50 7.89
CA VAL A 665 -17.62 24.45 6.87
C VAL A 665 -16.56 24.78 5.82
N PHE A 666 -15.98 23.74 5.22
CA PHE A 666 -14.88 23.87 4.27
C PHE A 666 -15.41 23.65 2.85
N PHE A 667 -15.57 24.72 2.08
CA PHE A 667 -16.19 24.68 0.76
C PHE A 667 -15.14 24.78 -0.35
N LYS A 668 -15.06 23.74 -1.19
CA LYS A 668 -14.19 23.72 -2.37
C LYS A 668 -14.90 24.31 -3.58
N ASN A 669 -14.40 25.45 -4.06
CA ASN A 669 -14.89 26.18 -5.23
C ASN A 669 -13.75 26.53 -6.18
N LYS A 670 -13.85 26.12 -7.46
CA LYS A 670 -12.83 26.37 -8.49
C LYS A 670 -11.40 26.07 -8.00
N GLY A 671 -11.21 24.91 -7.36
CA GLY A 671 -9.92 24.47 -6.82
C GLY A 671 -9.48 25.12 -5.51
N LYS A 672 -10.11 26.23 -5.07
CA LYS A 672 -9.86 26.88 -3.77
C LYS A 672 -10.69 26.23 -2.68
N THR A 673 -10.12 25.96 -1.51
CA THR A 673 -10.88 25.61 -0.32
C THR A 673 -11.06 26.86 0.52
N GLN A 674 -12.30 27.26 0.78
CA GLN A 674 -12.62 28.46 1.56
C GLN A 674 -13.45 28.09 2.77
N ILE A 675 -13.34 28.89 3.82
CA ILE A 675 -14.12 28.71 5.05
C ILE A 675 -15.41 29.51 4.90
N PHE A 676 -16.53 28.84 5.14
CA PHE A 676 -17.85 29.46 5.20
C PHE A 676 -18.47 29.14 6.55
N HIS A 677 -19.21 30.10 7.10
CA HIS A 677 -20.04 29.88 8.26
C HIS A 677 -21.43 29.40 7.81
N CYS A 678 -22.00 28.39 8.45
CA CYS A 678 -23.33 27.90 8.11
C CYS A 678 -24.40 28.51 9.01
N SER A 679 -25.19 29.44 8.45
CA SER A 679 -26.23 30.19 9.17
C SER A 679 -27.58 29.46 9.28
N GLY A 680 -27.65 28.20 8.84
CA GLY A 680 -28.82 27.36 9.01
C GLY A 680 -29.16 26.46 7.83
N ILE A 681 -30.09 25.54 8.07
CA ILE A 681 -30.51 24.51 7.13
C ILE A 681 -32.03 24.54 7.01
N LYS A 682 -32.54 24.50 5.77
CA LYS A 682 -33.97 24.38 5.48
C LYS A 682 -34.30 22.97 5.01
N PHE A 683 -35.26 22.32 5.66
CA PHE A 683 -35.78 21.01 5.30
C PHE A 683 -37.10 21.17 4.52
N ASN A 684 -37.07 20.94 3.21
CA ASN A 684 -38.23 21.09 2.33
C ASN A 684 -38.73 19.73 1.78
N GLY A 685 -39.17 18.83 2.66
CA GLY A 685 -39.88 17.59 2.32
C GLY A 685 -39.06 16.46 1.66
N SER A 686 -38.19 16.75 0.70
CA SER A 686 -37.38 15.74 -0.01
C SER A 686 -35.88 15.87 0.29
N TYR A 687 -35.14 14.75 0.31
CA TYR A 687 -33.69 14.74 0.54
C TYR A 687 -32.92 15.66 -0.42
N GLY A 688 -33.42 15.84 -1.65
CA GLY A 688 -32.79 16.65 -2.67
C GLY A 688 -33.02 18.16 -2.51
N ASP A 689 -34.08 18.55 -1.80
CA ASP A 689 -34.49 19.94 -1.64
C ASP A 689 -34.08 20.54 -0.30
N ILE A 690 -33.30 19.79 0.49
CA ILE A 690 -32.60 20.32 1.67
C ILE A 690 -31.61 21.40 1.19
N GLU A 691 -31.70 22.58 1.80
CA GLU A 691 -30.86 23.73 1.50
C GLU A 691 -29.96 24.09 2.68
N ILE A 692 -28.66 24.24 2.40
CA ILE A 692 -27.67 24.73 3.35
C ILE A 692 -27.42 26.21 3.04
N LYS A 693 -27.56 27.07 4.05
CA LYS A 693 -27.23 28.51 3.97
C LYS A 693 -25.80 28.72 4.44
N LEU A 694 -24.98 29.33 3.59
CA LEU A 694 -23.56 29.60 3.87
C LEU A 694 -23.25 31.09 3.72
N THR A 695 -22.47 31.63 4.64
CA THR A 695 -21.92 33.00 4.62
C THR A 695 -20.40 32.94 4.59
N ASN A 696 -19.77 33.71 3.69
CA ASN A 696 -18.31 33.75 3.61
C ASN A 696 -17.74 34.63 4.73
N ILE A 697 -16.77 34.12 5.50
CA ILE A 697 -16.18 34.81 6.65
C ILE A 697 -15.13 35.84 6.22
N TYR A 698 -14.44 35.62 5.09
CA TYR A 698 -13.23 36.36 4.71
C TYR A 698 -13.36 37.22 3.44
N SER A 699 -14.55 37.30 2.83
CA SER A 699 -14.79 38.09 1.62
C SER A 699 -14.99 39.58 1.92
N LYS A 700 -14.09 40.45 1.44
CA LYS A 700 -14.27 41.92 1.47
C LYS A 700 -15.42 42.42 0.61
N GLU A 701 -15.84 41.66 -0.39
CA GLU A 701 -17.05 41.93 -1.17
C GLU A 701 -18.25 41.25 -0.48
N GLN A 702 -19.13 42.05 0.14
CA GLN A 702 -20.48 41.76 0.65
C GLN A 702 -20.78 40.32 1.12
N ASN A 703 -21.24 40.19 2.38
CA ASN A 703 -21.88 39.02 3.01
C ASN A 703 -23.01 38.40 2.13
N ARG A 704 -22.67 37.76 1.02
CA ARG A 704 -23.62 37.14 0.10
C ARG A 704 -23.99 35.79 0.68
N LEU A 705 -25.19 35.73 1.25
CA LEU A 705 -25.82 34.49 1.70
C LEU A 705 -25.96 33.54 0.49
N MET A 706 -25.29 32.40 0.54
CA MET A 706 -25.35 31.37 -0.49
C MET A 706 -26.31 30.26 -0.07
N HIS A 707 -27.32 30.02 -0.90
CA HIS A 707 -28.23 28.88 -0.77
C HIS A 707 -27.75 27.74 -1.65
N LEU A 708 -27.41 26.59 -1.06
CA LEU A 708 -26.97 25.41 -1.79
C LEU A 708 -27.86 24.21 -1.49
N LYS A 709 -28.45 23.63 -2.53
CA LYS A 709 -29.24 22.39 -2.43
C LYS A 709 -28.32 21.18 -2.29
N VAL A 710 -28.60 20.29 -1.34
CA VAL A 710 -27.81 19.06 -1.11
C VAL A 710 -27.75 18.17 -2.36
N LYS A 711 -28.78 18.20 -3.24
CA LYS A 711 -28.75 17.49 -4.54
C LYS A 711 -27.64 17.91 -5.48
N ASP A 712 -27.07 19.09 -5.31
CA ASP A 712 -25.97 19.57 -6.15
C ASP A 712 -24.61 19.48 -5.44
N LEU A 713 -24.56 18.92 -4.22
CA LEU A 713 -23.37 18.86 -3.38
C LEU A 713 -22.85 17.44 -3.15
N ILE A 714 -21.55 17.35 -2.98
CA ILE A 714 -20.80 16.23 -2.40
C ILE A 714 -20.36 16.70 -1.02
N ILE A 715 -20.76 16.00 0.03
CA ILE A 715 -20.42 16.36 1.41
C ILE A 715 -19.64 15.19 2.02
N ARG A 716 -18.43 15.45 2.48
CA ARG A 716 -17.55 14.52 3.21
C ARG A 716 -17.50 14.98 4.67
N PRO A 717 -18.25 14.33 5.57
CA PRO A 717 -18.27 14.73 6.97
C PRO A 717 -16.95 14.37 7.67
N ARG A 718 -16.67 15.09 8.75
CA ARG A 718 -15.59 14.86 9.71
C ARG A 718 -14.18 15.18 9.20
N ASN A 719 -13.73 14.51 8.14
CA ASN A 719 -12.32 14.56 7.74
C ASN A 719 -12.10 15.63 6.69
N ILE A 720 -11.25 16.61 7.01
CA ILE A 720 -10.89 17.71 6.11
C ILE A 720 -9.45 17.50 5.64
N PHE A 721 -9.24 17.67 4.33
CA PHE A 721 -7.94 17.52 3.70
C PHE A 721 -7.65 18.75 2.84
N ILE A 722 -6.46 19.32 3.04
CA ILE A 722 -5.99 20.49 2.31
C ILE A 722 -4.69 20.09 1.64
N VAL A 723 -4.70 20.09 0.32
CA VAL A 723 -3.49 19.87 -0.48
C VAL A 723 -2.78 21.20 -0.62
N ILE A 724 -1.51 21.26 -0.21
CA ILE A 724 -0.70 22.47 -0.31
C ILE A 724 -0.08 22.53 -1.71
N GLY A 725 -0.57 23.48 -2.52
CA GLY A 725 -0.18 23.60 -3.92
C GLY A 725 1.16 24.30 -4.13
N LYS A 726 1.89 23.90 -5.18
CA LYS A 726 3.09 24.64 -5.65
C LYS A 726 2.76 26.05 -6.15
N ASN A 727 1.54 26.26 -6.65
CA ASN A 727 1.14 27.53 -7.27
C ASN A 727 0.64 28.53 -6.23
N LYS A 728 1.11 29.79 -6.32
CA LYS A 728 0.62 30.91 -5.50
C LYS A 728 -0.88 31.22 -5.65
N LEU A 729 -1.55 30.65 -6.67
CA LEU A 729 -2.96 30.91 -7.00
C LEU A 729 -3.95 30.55 -5.87
N PHE A 730 -3.60 29.58 -5.04
CA PHE A 730 -4.41 29.12 -3.90
C PHE A 730 -3.83 29.53 -2.54
N ARG A 731 -2.71 30.28 -2.53
CA ARG A 731 -1.94 30.54 -1.32
C ARG A 731 -2.71 31.30 -0.25
N GLU A 732 -3.49 32.30 -0.66
CA GLU A 732 -4.34 33.08 0.24
C GLU A 732 -5.34 32.18 0.98
N SER A 733 -6.09 31.34 0.24
CA SER A 733 -7.04 30.41 0.84
C SER A 733 -6.38 29.32 1.70
N GLU A 734 -5.17 28.88 1.35
CA GLU A 734 -4.40 27.95 2.17
C GLU A 734 -4.01 28.61 3.50
N ILE A 735 -3.55 29.87 3.47
CA ILE A 735 -3.16 30.66 4.65
C ILE A 735 -4.37 30.93 5.55
N ASP A 736 -5.53 31.27 4.99
CA ASP A 736 -6.74 31.53 5.78
C ASP A 736 -7.15 30.30 6.60
N ILE A 737 -7.02 29.10 6.02
CA ILE A 737 -7.30 27.88 6.77
C ILE A 737 -6.24 27.63 7.83
N ILE A 738 -4.96 27.90 7.55
CA ILE A 738 -3.92 27.76 8.58
C ILE A 738 -4.14 28.74 9.73
N LYS A 739 -4.58 29.97 9.47
CA LYS A 739 -4.99 30.92 10.52
C LYS A 739 -6.16 30.39 11.34
N TRP A 740 -7.18 29.83 10.68
CA TRP A 740 -8.28 29.16 11.38
C TRP A 740 -7.79 28.00 12.26
N LEU A 741 -6.81 27.21 11.80
CA LEU A 741 -6.19 26.14 12.61
C LEU A 741 -5.44 26.69 13.83
N ILE A 742 -4.79 27.85 13.69
CA ILE A 742 -4.13 28.56 14.81
C ILE A 742 -5.19 29.06 15.81
N GLU A 743 -6.31 29.58 15.35
CA GLU A 743 -7.38 30.07 16.24
C GLU A 743 -8.11 28.93 16.98
N LYS A 744 -8.39 27.83 16.28
CA LYS A 744 -9.16 26.71 16.85
C LYS A 744 -8.32 25.71 17.63
N GLN A 745 -6.99 25.74 17.51
CA GLN A 745 -6.06 24.83 18.18
C GLN A 745 -6.49 23.36 18.07
N CYS A 746 -6.90 22.92 16.88
CA CYS A 746 -7.27 21.52 16.66
C CYS A 746 -6.03 20.67 16.31
N ARG A 747 -6.09 19.38 16.64
CA ARG A 747 -5.07 18.40 16.27
C ARG A 747 -4.97 18.25 14.75
N VAL A 748 -3.80 18.56 14.19
CA VAL A 748 -3.49 18.45 12.77
C VAL A 748 -2.51 17.32 12.48
N PHE A 749 -2.65 16.74 11.29
CA PHE A 749 -1.74 15.77 10.69
C PHE A 749 -1.15 16.41 9.44
N ILE A 750 0.16 16.66 9.47
CA ILE A 750 0.90 17.33 8.40
C ILE A 750 1.78 16.30 7.70
N PHE A 751 1.42 15.98 6.46
CA PHE A 751 2.18 15.08 5.60
C PHE A 751 3.27 15.87 4.86
N LEU A 752 4.52 15.42 4.98
CA LEU A 752 5.69 16.05 4.40
C LEU A 752 6.20 15.26 3.20
N LYS A 753 6.84 15.97 2.26
CA LYS A 753 7.49 15.41 1.06
C LYS A 753 8.84 14.76 1.39
N LYS A 754 8.85 13.84 2.36
CA LYS A 754 10.04 13.14 2.85
C LYS A 754 9.87 11.62 2.77
N PRO A 755 10.96 10.85 2.63
CA PRO A 755 10.90 9.39 2.63
C PRO A 755 10.68 8.78 4.02
N VAL A 756 11.18 9.44 5.07
CA VAL A 756 11.00 9.09 6.49
C VAL A 756 10.65 10.35 7.28
N ASN A 757 10.15 10.19 8.51
CA ASN A 757 9.67 11.32 9.34
C ASN A 757 8.71 12.23 8.54
N ASN A 758 7.79 11.61 7.81
CA ASN A 758 6.95 12.27 6.81
C ASN A 758 5.57 12.64 7.34
N LEU A 759 5.30 12.43 8.63
CA LEU A 759 4.03 12.73 9.26
C LEU A 759 4.29 13.44 10.59
N GLU A 760 4.00 14.72 10.64
CA GLU A 760 4.04 15.49 11.89
C GLU A 760 2.63 15.65 12.44
N ILE A 761 2.45 15.36 13.73
CA ILE A 761 1.14 15.45 14.41
C ILE A 761 1.26 16.48 15.53
N GLY A 762 0.33 17.43 15.59
CA GLY A 762 0.40 18.49 16.60
C GLY A 762 -0.63 19.60 16.42
N TYR A 763 -0.29 20.79 16.90
CA TYR A 763 -1.10 22.00 16.84
C TYR A 763 -0.33 23.11 16.15
N VAL A 764 -1.00 23.86 15.28
CA VAL A 764 -0.37 24.98 14.59
C VAL A 764 -0.27 26.17 15.54
N SER A 765 0.93 26.70 15.74
CA SER A 765 1.19 27.81 16.65
C SER A 765 1.25 29.16 15.93
N SER A 766 1.99 29.26 14.83
CA SER A 766 2.15 30.51 14.09
C SER A 766 2.63 30.32 12.65
N LEU A 767 2.43 31.36 11.84
CA LEU A 767 2.98 31.49 10.50
C LEU A 767 4.25 32.33 10.54
N ILE A 768 5.33 31.84 9.91
CA ILE A 768 6.60 32.56 9.79
C ILE A 768 6.74 33.10 8.37
N TYR A 769 6.76 34.41 8.27
CA TYR A 769 6.93 35.15 7.02
C TYR A 769 8.41 35.43 6.74
N GLY A 770 8.80 35.46 5.46
CA GLY A 770 10.15 35.86 5.07
C GLY A 770 10.41 37.36 5.30
N GLN A 771 11.66 37.73 5.56
CA GLN A 771 12.06 39.14 5.64
C GLN A 771 12.26 39.76 4.24
N LYS A 772 11.63 40.95 4.04
CA LYS A 772 11.73 41.95 2.95
C LYS A 772 11.04 41.61 1.62
N GLU A 773 10.44 42.55 0.89
CA GLU A 773 10.50 44.02 0.82
C GLU A 773 9.10 44.55 0.45
N ALA A 774 8.85 45.84 0.67
CA ALA A 774 7.56 46.49 0.43
C ALA A 774 7.04 46.26 -1.01
N THR A 775 6.15 45.27 -1.18
CA THR A 775 5.04 45.21 -2.18
C THR A 775 4.36 43.83 -2.15
N GLU A 776 3.12 43.79 -1.64
CA GLU A 776 2.02 42.86 -1.99
C GLU A 776 2.26 41.33 -2.13
N SER A 777 3.18 40.69 -1.41
CA SER A 777 3.18 39.21 -1.39
C SER A 777 3.27 38.56 0.00
N LEU A 778 2.18 37.88 0.38
CA LEU A 778 2.05 36.96 1.52
C LEU A 778 2.89 35.68 1.28
N ASP A 779 4.22 35.80 1.15
CA ASP A 779 5.10 34.63 1.05
C ASP A 779 5.42 34.09 2.47
N VAL A 780 4.53 33.20 2.94
CA VAL A 780 4.79 32.34 4.10
C VAL A 780 5.95 31.40 3.77
N ASN A 781 7.01 31.46 4.58
CA ASN A 781 8.18 30.60 4.41
C ASN A 781 8.04 29.28 5.17
N SER A 782 7.51 29.33 6.39
CA SER A 782 7.35 28.15 7.24
C SER A 782 6.18 28.28 8.21
N ILE A 783 5.75 27.13 8.73
CA ILE A 783 4.71 27.01 9.76
C ILE A 783 5.39 26.52 11.03
N SER A 784 5.11 27.16 12.16
CA SER A 784 5.54 26.65 13.47
C SER A 784 4.44 25.82 14.10
N ILE A 785 4.78 24.61 14.55
CA ILE A 785 3.85 23.70 15.22
C ILE A 785 4.40 23.28 16.58
N PHE A 786 3.51 22.95 17.51
CA PHE A 786 3.85 22.15 18.68
C PHE A 786 3.42 20.72 18.39
N ASN A 787 4.35 19.78 18.33
CA ASN A 787 4.02 18.38 18.11
C ASN A 787 3.32 17.80 19.36
N ILE A 788 2.73 16.61 19.22
CA ILE A 788 2.07 15.89 20.33
C ILE A 788 3.02 15.47 21.45
N PHE A 789 4.34 15.60 21.26
CA PHE A 789 5.37 15.37 22.27
C PHE A 789 5.80 16.67 22.98
N GLY A 790 5.16 17.81 22.68
CA GLY A 790 5.44 19.11 23.29
C GLY A 790 6.61 19.89 22.69
N GLN A 791 7.23 19.40 21.61
CA GLN A 791 8.34 20.07 20.94
C GLN A 791 7.85 21.10 19.93
N LYS A 792 8.50 22.27 19.91
CA LYS A 792 8.25 23.29 18.90
C LYS A 792 9.07 22.98 17.64
N LEU A 793 8.38 22.76 16.53
CA LEU A 793 8.97 22.46 15.23
C LEU A 793 8.67 23.60 14.24
N THR A 794 9.60 23.82 13.31
CA THR A 794 9.44 24.77 12.20
C THR A 794 9.49 24.00 10.89
N ILE A 795 8.35 23.94 10.20
CA ILE A 795 8.18 23.17 8.96
C ILE A 795 8.17 24.13 7.78
N PRO A 796 9.12 24.00 6.82
CA PRO A 796 9.08 24.77 5.58
C PRO A 796 7.78 24.57 4.81
N TYR A 797 7.14 25.65 4.37
CA TYR A 797 5.85 25.57 3.68
C TYR A 797 5.92 24.70 2.42
N LYS A 798 7.05 24.75 1.70
CA LYS A 798 7.27 23.97 0.47
C LYS A 798 7.37 22.46 0.70
N SER A 799 7.80 22.02 1.89
CA SER A 799 7.89 20.59 2.20
C SER A 799 6.56 19.98 2.61
N ILE A 800 5.51 20.77 2.81
CA ILE A 800 4.18 20.27 3.15
C ILE A 800 3.48 19.79 1.87
N GLU A 801 2.90 18.59 1.94
CA GLU A 801 2.08 18.01 0.88
C GLU A 801 0.59 18.19 1.21
N ILE A 802 0.17 17.67 2.36
CA ILE A 802 -1.22 17.66 2.81
C ILE A 802 -1.28 18.05 4.28
N ILE A 803 -2.25 18.87 4.64
CA ILE A 803 -2.69 19.08 6.02
C ILE A 803 -4.06 18.45 6.16
N SER A 804 -4.24 17.62 7.18
CA SER A 804 -5.54 17.03 7.50
C SER A 804 -5.88 17.13 8.98
N PHE A 805 -7.17 17.25 9.28
CA PHE A 805 -7.71 17.36 10.64
C PHE A 805 -9.17 16.90 10.66
N GLU A 806 -9.68 16.63 11.86
CA GLU A 806 -11.09 16.31 12.08
C GLU A 806 -11.85 17.54 12.56
N SER A 807 -13.13 17.64 12.16
CA SER A 807 -14.06 18.68 12.60
C SER A 807 -15.46 18.10 12.77
N GLU A 808 -16.31 18.73 13.58
CA GLU A 808 -17.74 18.38 13.70
C GLU A 808 -18.52 18.57 12.40
N THR A 809 -17.96 19.37 11.47
CA THR A 809 -18.60 19.74 10.22
C THR A 809 -18.14 18.87 9.05
N ALA A 810 -17.97 19.47 7.87
CA ALA A 810 -17.69 18.74 6.64
C ALA A 810 -16.90 19.55 5.62
N PHE A 811 -16.27 18.78 4.74
CA PHE A 811 -15.74 19.26 3.47
C PHE A 811 -16.82 19.14 2.38
N ILE A 812 -17.16 20.25 1.74
CA ILE A 812 -18.26 20.38 0.78
C ILE A 812 -17.72 20.77 -0.60
N GLN A 813 -18.20 20.10 -1.64
CA GLN A 813 -17.87 20.42 -3.03
C GLN A 813 -19.13 20.36 -3.92
N ARG A 814 -19.23 21.21 -4.94
CA ARG A 814 -20.35 21.10 -5.91
C ARG A 814 -20.11 19.97 -6.91
N LYS A 815 -21.15 19.20 -7.22
CA LYS A 815 -21.12 18.16 -8.27
C LYS A 815 -20.81 18.72 -9.65
N LYS A 816 -21.30 19.92 -9.95
CA LYS A 816 -20.99 20.59 -11.22
C LYS A 816 -19.49 20.84 -11.40
N ASP A 817 -18.74 20.88 -10.30
CA ASP A 817 -17.30 21.10 -10.26
C ASP A 817 -16.52 19.77 -10.11
N THR A 818 -17.13 18.64 -10.45
CA THR A 818 -16.46 17.34 -10.48
C THR A 818 -16.57 16.72 -11.86
N SER A 819 -15.52 16.01 -12.26
CA SER A 819 -15.49 15.31 -13.53
C SER A 819 -16.47 14.14 -13.56
N PHE A 820 -16.80 13.67 -14.77
CA PHE A 820 -17.71 12.54 -14.95
C PHE A 820 -17.20 11.29 -14.23
N LEU A 821 -15.91 10.95 -14.37
CA LEU A 821 -15.35 9.76 -13.75
C LEU A 821 -15.26 9.89 -12.22
N SER A 822 -14.96 11.08 -11.70
CA SER A 822 -15.00 11.35 -10.26
C SER A 822 -16.41 11.13 -9.68
N LYS A 823 -17.47 11.51 -10.39
CA LYS A 823 -18.87 11.23 -9.97
C LYS A 823 -19.19 9.74 -9.92
N ILE A 824 -18.66 8.96 -10.87
CA ILE A 824 -18.77 7.50 -10.84
C ILE A 824 -18.02 6.96 -9.61
N GLY A 825 -16.82 7.46 -9.34
CA GLY A 825 -16.04 7.15 -8.15
C GLY A 825 -16.85 7.38 -6.86
N TYR A 826 -17.49 8.53 -6.72
CA TYR A 826 -18.35 8.83 -5.55
C TYR A 826 -19.59 7.94 -5.47
N LYS A 827 -20.18 7.56 -6.60
CA LYS A 827 -21.29 6.60 -6.63
C LYS A 827 -20.85 5.23 -6.12
N ILE A 828 -19.67 4.76 -6.52
CA ILE A 828 -19.06 3.52 -6.02
C ILE A 828 -18.74 3.65 -4.53
N GLN A 829 -18.12 4.75 -4.11
CA GLN A 829 -17.79 5.01 -2.71
C GLN A 829 -19.03 5.01 -1.83
N LYS A 830 -20.13 5.65 -2.25
CA LYS A 830 -21.43 5.62 -1.55
C LYS A 830 -21.95 4.19 -1.40
N ARG A 831 -21.83 3.34 -2.42
CA ARG A 831 -22.28 1.93 -2.34
C ARG A 831 -21.41 1.09 -1.40
N ILE A 832 -20.10 1.36 -1.35
CA ILE A 832 -19.15 0.56 -0.56
C ILE A 832 -19.09 1.03 0.91
N LYS A 833 -19.09 2.35 1.16
CA LYS A 833 -18.98 2.99 2.48
C LYS A 833 -19.91 4.23 2.54
N PRO A 834 -21.24 4.05 2.61
CA PRO A 834 -22.21 5.15 2.55
C PRO A 834 -22.07 6.18 3.67
N GLN A 835 -21.51 5.81 4.83
CA GLN A 835 -21.22 6.70 5.95
C GLN A 835 -20.06 7.70 5.70
N LYS A 836 -19.24 7.48 4.67
CA LYS A 836 -18.10 8.38 4.37
C LYS A 836 -18.47 9.55 3.47
N ILE A 837 -19.65 9.52 2.84
CA ILE A 837 -20.02 10.50 1.83
C ILE A 837 -21.54 10.67 1.73
N ILE A 838 -21.99 11.92 1.75
CA ILE A 838 -23.37 12.27 1.39
C ILE A 838 -23.36 12.69 -0.09
N TYR A 839 -23.99 11.85 -0.92
CA TYR A 839 -24.06 12.02 -2.37
C TYR A 839 -25.43 11.60 -2.91
N LEU A 840 -26.18 12.54 -3.48
CA LEU A 840 -27.40 12.24 -4.26
C LEU A 840 -27.07 11.97 -5.72
N ASN A 841 -27.65 10.93 -6.30
CA ASN A 841 -27.61 10.80 -7.75
C ASN A 841 -28.72 11.68 -8.33
N LYS A 842 -28.43 12.44 -9.39
CA LYS A 842 -29.48 12.77 -10.35
C LYS A 842 -29.94 11.44 -10.99
N LEU A 843 -31.24 11.26 -11.11
CA LEU A 843 -31.82 10.15 -11.88
C LEU A 843 -31.34 10.26 -13.33
#